data_AF-A0AB73GTT9-F1
#
_entry.id   AF-A0AB73GTT9-F1
#
_cell.length_a   1.000
_cell.length_b   1.000
_cell.length_c   1.000
_cell.angle_alpha   90.00
_cell.angle_beta   90.00
_cell.angle_gamma   90.00
#
_symmetry.space_group_name_H-M   'P 1'
#
loop_
_entity.id
_entity.type
_entity.pdbx_description
1 polymer ?
#
loop_
_entity_poly.entity_id
_entity_poly.type
_entity_poly.pdbx_seq_one_letter_code
_entity_poly.pdbx_strand_id
1 'polypeptide(L)'
;MTEPMNIDALVAALPEKYQPIFGHPELSDGSSRGCEDRLVLIRDCARQLQAALGRPLRVLDLGCAQGFFSLSLAADGHQVHGVDFLDLNVNVCQALSREHPVFAASFEHGTVEDVISRLDPDQYDLVLGLSVFHHLVHSQGIARVAALCRKLSEVTEAAIFELALREEPLYWAQSLPHDPAELLSDYAFTRLLARQATHLSAVSRPLYFASSRLWYVGESVGRFSSWSGEAHAYGRGTHQYSRRYYFGEQVFVKKMTMGIGGRSEINRQEFDNEVEFLSNPPASYPAPRLIAALDDASDLFLVREMAEGRLLSELIDDGSPYDADRVIADLLEQLVILERAGLYHNDVRCWNVLMARDGRTLLIDYGAISSDATDCSWLGDLLLSFLITVKEILQRQIVPSNPGREPALDFMVLPPRYRNAFIQAFGQEQTRWTFAELQQCIARGEAGPDRAPEWTSLYLHMQQALLNYNTRLGALYTQNEHDRVELAGRASLLERMQEGVQQSQEKIASLQLDVETADARYRDLEKASGQLNDWARELEKRASAAEENDGVLADRLAEQTANNATLVARVAELELELVERQRVRELSELLAADVSRLVEERDAMQARMVELEQLNEQHATTNAQLQARIVSLLERVKTSEASKADDGRRLKDLQADLSQRLETIEAARHRARELELAVQMLEKQLAEFHASRSWRVTAPLRWFSVKVNKRGAPPSVPLIQRTEGAVTAVSEHTLDTPAGVAIDKRLVALDQLGARIRRMRK
;
A
#
# COMPACT_ATOMS: atom_id res chain seq x y z
N MET A 1 38.15 -5.59 28.18
CA MET A 1 37.45 -6.82 28.59
C MET A 1 36.24 -6.35 29.36
N THR A 2 35.03 -6.59 28.85
CA THR A 2 33.79 -6.34 29.59
C THR A 2 33.64 -7.42 30.66
N GLU A 3 33.14 -7.04 31.83
CA GLU A 3 32.71 -8.01 32.83
C GLU A 3 31.54 -8.84 32.26
N PRO A 4 31.42 -10.13 32.59
CA PRO A 4 30.22 -10.89 32.25
C PRO A 4 29.03 -10.25 32.97
N MET A 5 27.95 -9.96 32.24
CA MET A 5 26.73 -9.44 32.86
C MET A 5 26.19 -10.46 33.86
N ASN A 6 25.89 -9.98 35.07
CA ASN A 6 25.25 -10.79 36.11
C ASN A 6 23.88 -11.30 35.62
N ILE A 7 23.52 -12.54 35.97
CA ILE A 7 22.27 -13.19 35.57
C ILE A 7 21.05 -12.36 35.97
N ASP A 8 21.07 -11.74 37.16
CA ASP A 8 20.04 -10.81 37.63
C ASP A 8 19.75 -9.68 36.63
N ALA A 9 20.80 -9.11 36.03
CA ALA A 9 20.70 -7.99 35.11
C ALA A 9 20.26 -8.41 33.70
N LEU A 10 20.55 -9.65 33.30
CA LEU A 10 20.03 -10.24 32.06
C LEU A 10 18.54 -10.58 32.20
N VAL A 11 18.15 -11.22 33.31
CA VAL A 11 16.74 -11.56 33.60
C VAL A 11 15.89 -10.29 33.80
N ALA A 12 16.41 -9.25 34.46
CA ALA A 12 15.72 -7.97 34.61
C ALA A 12 15.62 -7.15 33.30
N ALA A 13 16.39 -7.50 32.26
CA ALA A 13 16.31 -6.90 30.94
C ALA A 13 15.34 -7.61 29.98
N LEU A 14 14.77 -8.76 30.36
CA LEU A 14 13.79 -9.48 29.54
C LEU A 14 12.49 -8.66 29.39
N PRO A 15 11.90 -8.58 28.18
CA PRO A 15 10.61 -7.91 27.99
C PRO A 15 9.45 -8.69 28.60
N GLU A 16 9.58 -10.01 28.72
CA GLU A 16 8.67 -10.90 29.43
C GLU A 16 9.47 -12.08 30.02
N LYS A 17 9.19 -12.46 31.28
CA LYS A 17 9.69 -13.70 31.87
C LYS A 17 8.71 -14.84 31.58
N TYR A 18 8.73 -15.38 30.36
CA TYR A 18 7.74 -16.37 29.91
C TYR A 18 7.82 -17.71 30.67
N GLN A 19 9.03 -18.15 30.99
CA GLN A 19 9.36 -19.40 31.70
C GLN A 19 10.01 -19.13 33.07
N PRO A 20 10.07 -20.12 33.98
CA PRO A 20 10.97 -20.10 35.13
C PRO A 20 12.45 -20.03 34.68
N ILE A 21 13.30 -19.42 35.51
CA ILE A 21 14.74 -19.34 35.26
C ILE A 21 15.39 -20.63 35.81
N PHE A 22 16.00 -21.42 34.93
CA PHE A 22 16.62 -22.68 35.32
C PHE A 22 17.70 -22.47 36.40
N GLY A 23 17.72 -23.32 37.43
CA GLY A 23 18.65 -23.19 38.56
C GLY A 23 18.30 -22.11 39.58
N HIS A 24 17.49 -21.11 39.21
CA HIS A 24 17.23 -19.89 39.99
C HIS A 24 15.73 -19.73 40.33
N PRO A 25 15.20 -20.46 41.34
CA PRO A 25 13.83 -20.29 41.80
C PRO A 25 13.55 -18.86 42.28
N GLU A 26 14.51 -18.18 42.89
CA GLU A 26 14.41 -16.79 43.35
C GLU A 26 14.29 -15.75 42.22
N LEU A 27 14.73 -16.08 41.01
CA LEU A 27 14.52 -15.24 39.81
C LEU A 27 13.27 -15.63 39.02
N SER A 28 12.69 -16.79 39.33
CA SER A 28 11.49 -17.34 38.67
C SER A 28 10.19 -16.70 39.16
N ASP A 29 10.20 -15.99 40.30
CA ASP A 29 9.02 -15.29 40.82
C ASP A 29 8.43 -14.32 39.78
N GLY A 30 7.14 -14.49 39.47
CA GLY A 30 6.46 -13.72 38.44
C GLY A 30 6.71 -14.19 36.99
N SER A 31 7.18 -15.42 36.78
CA SER A 31 7.17 -16.03 35.44
C SER A 31 5.73 -16.22 34.93
N SER A 32 5.45 -15.89 33.67
CA SER A 32 4.11 -15.95 33.10
C SER A 32 3.54 -17.38 33.09
N ARG A 33 4.36 -18.43 32.97
CA ARG A 33 3.86 -19.78 32.72
C ARG A 33 4.64 -20.88 33.43
N GLY A 34 3.92 -21.73 34.15
CA GLY A 34 4.45 -23.01 34.65
C GLY A 34 4.92 -23.90 33.49
N CYS A 35 6.00 -24.63 33.73
CA CYS A 35 6.65 -25.48 32.74
C CYS A 35 6.74 -26.95 33.19
N GLU A 36 6.47 -27.23 34.46
CA GLU A 36 6.65 -28.50 35.15
C GLU A 36 5.80 -29.62 34.53
N ASP A 37 4.48 -29.40 34.39
CA ASP A 37 3.53 -30.37 33.80
C ASP A 37 3.89 -30.73 32.35
N ARG A 38 4.46 -29.78 31.61
CA ARG A 38 4.94 -29.98 30.23
C ARG A 38 6.28 -30.71 30.23
N LEU A 39 7.18 -30.34 31.15
CA LEU A 39 8.51 -30.94 31.27
C LEU A 39 8.44 -32.42 31.67
N VAL A 40 7.47 -32.84 32.50
CA VAL A 40 7.24 -34.27 32.81
C VAL A 40 6.95 -35.06 31.51
N LEU A 41 5.96 -34.63 30.73
CA LEU A 41 5.57 -35.32 29.49
C LEU A 41 6.69 -35.31 28.43
N ILE A 42 7.44 -34.21 28.33
CA ILE A 42 8.58 -34.09 27.42
C ILE A 42 9.73 -35.01 27.88
N ARG A 43 10.03 -35.07 29.19
CA ARG A 43 11.03 -35.97 29.78
C ARG A 43 10.67 -37.44 29.59
N ASP A 44 9.42 -37.81 29.79
CA ASP A 44 8.99 -39.20 29.59
C ASP A 44 9.08 -39.61 28.12
N CYS A 45 8.68 -38.74 27.19
CA CYS A 45 8.90 -38.98 25.77
C CYS A 45 10.39 -39.10 25.44
N ALA A 46 11.22 -38.18 25.92
CA ALA A 46 12.67 -38.17 25.70
C ALA A 46 13.37 -39.42 26.31
N ARG A 47 12.94 -39.86 27.50
CA ARG A 47 13.38 -41.09 28.18
C ARG A 47 13.12 -42.33 27.33
N GLN A 48 11.92 -42.46 26.76
CA GLN A 48 11.59 -43.60 25.90
C GLN A 48 12.31 -43.53 24.54
N LEU A 49 12.41 -42.34 23.94
CA LEU A 49 13.18 -42.13 22.71
C LEU A 49 14.67 -42.48 22.89
N GLN A 50 15.29 -42.07 24.01
CA GLN A 50 16.66 -42.44 24.36
C GLN A 50 16.82 -43.97 24.49
N ALA A 51 15.86 -44.65 25.13
CA ALA A 51 15.89 -46.11 25.27
C ALA A 51 15.80 -46.82 23.91
N ALA A 52 14.94 -46.35 23.00
CA ALA A 52 14.78 -46.94 21.67
C ALA A 52 15.92 -46.61 20.69
N LEU A 53 16.58 -45.45 20.83
CA LEU A 53 17.74 -45.07 20.02
C LEU A 53 19.08 -45.56 20.61
N GLY A 54 19.10 -46.05 21.85
CA GLY A 54 20.29 -46.61 22.51
C GLY A 54 21.37 -45.59 22.89
N ARG A 55 21.07 -44.28 22.82
CA ARG A 55 22.00 -43.18 23.10
C ARG A 55 21.24 -41.90 23.51
N PRO A 56 21.91 -40.92 24.14
CA PRO A 56 21.33 -39.60 24.35
C PRO A 56 20.83 -38.94 23.07
N LEU A 57 19.76 -38.17 23.23
CA LEU A 57 19.12 -37.44 22.14
C LEU A 57 19.90 -36.19 21.76
N ARG A 58 19.73 -35.78 20.50
CA ARG A 58 20.05 -34.45 19.99
C ARG A 58 18.74 -33.71 19.81
N VAL A 59 18.51 -32.69 20.63
CA VAL A 59 17.24 -31.97 20.73
C VAL A 59 17.37 -30.58 20.12
N LEU A 60 16.38 -30.18 19.34
CA LEU A 60 16.22 -28.81 18.81
C LEU A 60 15.02 -28.15 19.50
N ASP A 61 15.23 -27.03 20.19
CA ASP A 61 14.20 -26.30 20.93
C ASP A 61 13.87 -24.98 20.20
N LEU A 62 12.76 -24.97 19.47
CA LEU A 62 12.35 -23.87 18.59
C LEU A 62 11.48 -22.86 19.35
N GLY A 63 11.97 -21.63 19.50
CA GLY A 63 11.35 -20.64 20.37
C GLY A 63 11.64 -20.94 21.84
N CYS A 64 12.89 -21.26 22.17
CA CYS A 64 13.27 -21.77 23.48
C CYS A 64 13.05 -20.77 24.64
N ALA A 65 12.80 -19.48 24.36
CA ALA A 65 12.67 -18.39 25.32
C ALA A 65 13.82 -18.40 26.33
N GLN A 66 13.55 -18.51 27.65
CA GLN A 66 14.58 -18.52 28.69
C GLN A 66 15.26 -19.90 28.88
N GLY A 67 15.03 -20.85 27.97
CA GLY A 67 15.81 -22.09 27.86
C GLY A 67 15.49 -23.17 28.90
N PHE A 68 14.39 -23.05 29.65
CA PHE A 68 14.03 -23.96 30.75
C PHE A 68 13.96 -25.43 30.30
N PHE A 69 13.28 -25.71 29.18
CA PHE A 69 13.18 -27.06 28.61
C PHE A 69 14.52 -27.54 28.09
N SER A 70 15.23 -26.68 27.34
CA SER A 70 16.58 -26.96 26.82
C SER A 70 17.57 -27.37 27.92
N LEU A 71 17.68 -26.59 28.99
CA LEU A 71 18.60 -26.82 30.10
C LEU A 71 18.18 -28.04 30.94
N SER A 72 16.88 -28.27 31.10
CA SER A 72 16.37 -29.47 31.79
C SER A 72 16.73 -30.76 31.06
N LEU A 73 16.56 -30.81 29.74
CA LEU A 73 16.94 -31.99 28.94
C LEU A 73 18.46 -32.15 28.83
N ALA A 74 19.23 -31.06 28.83
CA ALA A 74 20.68 -31.13 28.88
C ALA A 74 21.21 -31.60 30.25
N ALA A 75 20.49 -31.30 31.35
CA ALA A 75 20.75 -31.85 32.68
C ALA A 75 20.48 -33.36 32.76
N ASP A 76 19.52 -33.86 31.97
CA ASP A 76 19.23 -35.30 31.81
C ASP A 76 20.26 -36.01 30.92
N GLY A 77 21.26 -35.28 30.40
CA GLY A 77 22.39 -35.81 29.62
C GLY A 77 22.21 -35.78 28.10
N HIS A 78 21.15 -35.13 27.59
CA HIS A 78 20.97 -34.95 26.14
C HIS A 78 21.83 -33.80 25.58
N GLN A 79 22.11 -33.83 24.28
CA GLN A 79 22.66 -32.69 23.55
C GLN A 79 21.50 -31.80 23.11
N VAL A 80 21.57 -30.49 23.36
CA VAL A 80 20.46 -29.57 23.06
C VAL A 80 20.94 -28.30 22.34
N HIS A 81 20.16 -27.88 21.35
CA HIS A 81 20.32 -26.64 20.63
C HIS A 81 19.02 -25.84 20.72
N GLY A 82 19.00 -24.76 21.49
CA GLY A 82 17.87 -23.84 21.59
C GLY A 82 18.04 -22.67 20.63
N VAL A 83 16.95 -22.28 19.96
CA VAL A 83 16.93 -21.07 19.12
C VAL A 83 15.78 -20.17 19.51
N ASP A 84 16.05 -18.87 19.59
CA ASP A 84 15.04 -17.85 19.84
C ASP A 84 15.31 -16.61 18.97
N PHE A 85 14.26 -15.85 18.65
CA PHE A 85 14.35 -14.67 17.79
C PHE A 85 14.77 -13.40 18.56
N LEU A 86 14.87 -13.47 19.89
CA LEU A 86 15.21 -12.34 20.75
C LEU A 86 16.59 -12.54 21.39
N ASP A 87 17.55 -11.67 21.05
CA ASP A 87 18.89 -11.62 21.66
C ASP A 87 18.85 -11.71 23.19
N LEU A 88 17.89 -11.04 23.84
CA LEU A 88 17.78 -10.99 25.31
C LEU A 88 17.48 -12.38 25.91
N ASN A 89 16.64 -13.18 25.26
CA ASN A 89 16.37 -14.57 25.64
C ASN A 89 17.65 -15.41 25.50
N VAL A 90 18.29 -15.35 24.33
CA VAL A 90 19.52 -16.09 24.01
C VAL A 90 20.66 -15.74 24.97
N ASN A 91 20.81 -14.47 25.35
CA ASN A 91 21.82 -14.03 26.31
C ASN A 91 21.60 -14.60 27.72
N VAL A 92 20.34 -14.72 28.19
CA VAL A 92 20.01 -15.43 29.44
C VAL A 92 20.37 -16.92 29.33
N CYS A 93 19.93 -17.61 28.27
CA CYS A 93 20.22 -19.02 28.05
C CYS A 93 21.72 -19.32 28.00
N GLN A 94 22.51 -18.44 27.36
CA GLN A 94 23.97 -18.55 27.32
C GLN A 94 24.63 -18.25 28.67
N ALA A 95 24.04 -17.44 29.56
CA ALA A 95 24.55 -17.25 30.91
C ALA A 95 24.33 -18.52 31.76
N LEU A 96 23.10 -19.04 31.78
CA LEU A 96 22.73 -20.28 32.48
C LEU A 96 23.54 -21.50 31.99
N SER A 97 23.84 -21.56 30.68
CA SER A 97 24.73 -22.58 30.10
C SER A 97 26.18 -22.49 30.62
N ARG A 98 26.69 -21.29 30.90
CA ARG A 98 28.05 -21.09 31.46
C ARG A 98 28.13 -21.46 32.95
N GLU A 99 27.02 -21.35 33.68
CA GLU A 99 26.90 -21.79 35.07
C GLU A 99 26.81 -23.33 35.19
N HIS A 100 26.36 -24.00 34.12
CA HIS A 100 26.30 -25.45 34.01
C HIS A 100 27.21 -26.02 32.89
N PRO A 101 28.55 -25.84 32.95
CA PRO A 101 29.48 -26.15 31.86
C PRO A 101 29.66 -27.65 31.54
N VAL A 102 28.93 -28.53 32.23
CA VAL A 102 28.83 -29.98 31.95
C VAL A 102 27.70 -30.28 30.97
N PHE A 103 26.70 -29.39 30.85
CA PHE A 103 25.54 -29.59 29.98
C PHE A 103 25.92 -29.38 28.51
N ALA A 104 25.49 -30.30 27.65
CA ALA A 104 25.68 -30.22 26.20
C ALA A 104 24.65 -29.27 25.53
N ALA A 105 24.43 -28.10 26.13
CA ALA A 105 23.46 -27.09 25.70
C ALA A 105 24.14 -25.97 24.90
N SER A 106 23.51 -25.55 23.79
CA SER A 106 23.96 -24.46 22.93
C SER A 106 22.78 -23.58 22.50
N PHE A 107 23.01 -22.28 22.30
CA PHE A 107 21.94 -21.32 22.04
C PHE A 107 22.29 -20.32 20.94
N GLU A 108 21.41 -20.21 19.94
CA GLU A 108 21.53 -19.32 18.78
C GLU A 108 20.41 -18.26 18.77
N HIS A 109 20.72 -17.07 18.25
CA HIS A 109 19.73 -16.08 17.84
C HIS A 109 19.40 -16.30 16.36
N GLY A 110 18.15 -16.65 16.05
CA GLY A 110 17.66 -16.85 14.69
C GLY A 110 16.14 -17.02 14.63
N THR A 111 15.57 -16.95 13.42
CA THR A 111 14.14 -17.27 13.22
C THR A 111 13.94 -18.78 13.16
N VAL A 112 12.76 -19.26 13.57
CA VAL A 112 12.41 -20.69 13.50
C VAL A 112 12.39 -21.17 12.05
N GLU A 113 11.97 -20.30 11.13
CA GLU A 113 11.87 -20.55 9.71
C GLU A 113 13.24 -20.71 9.05
N ASP A 114 14.20 -19.85 9.37
CA ASP A 114 15.58 -19.95 8.87
C ASP A 114 16.28 -21.20 9.41
N VAL A 115 16.06 -21.54 10.69
CA VAL A 115 16.56 -22.78 11.30
C VAL A 115 16.01 -24.00 10.57
N ILE A 116 14.69 -24.12 10.45
CA ILE A 116 14.05 -25.25 9.75
C ILE A 116 14.55 -25.33 8.30
N SER A 117 14.68 -24.18 7.61
CA SER A 117 15.13 -24.13 6.21
C SER A 117 16.50 -24.78 6.00
N ARG A 118 17.41 -24.67 6.97
CA ARG A 118 18.79 -25.19 6.89
C ARG A 118 19.05 -26.54 7.58
N LEU A 119 18.03 -27.17 8.20
CA LEU A 119 18.20 -28.51 8.78
C LEU A 119 18.55 -29.57 7.73
N ASP A 120 19.52 -30.41 8.04
CA ASP A 120 19.83 -31.63 7.29
C ASP A 120 19.16 -32.88 7.91
N PRO A 121 18.93 -33.96 7.14
CA PRO A 121 18.46 -35.23 7.66
C PRO A 121 19.35 -35.77 8.79
N ASP A 122 18.71 -36.41 9.77
CA ASP A 122 19.37 -37.05 10.91
C ASP A 122 20.28 -36.13 11.73
N GLN A 123 20.11 -34.79 11.65
CA GLN A 123 20.83 -33.82 12.50
C GLN A 123 20.31 -33.82 13.94
N TYR A 124 18.99 -33.88 14.12
CA TYR A 124 18.28 -33.89 15.40
C TYR A 124 17.31 -35.07 15.49
N ASP A 125 17.20 -35.61 16.70
CA ASP A 125 16.32 -36.74 17.00
C ASP A 125 14.95 -36.28 17.50
N LEU A 126 14.93 -35.22 18.32
CA LEU A 126 13.71 -34.64 18.89
C LEU A 126 13.64 -33.14 18.62
N VAL A 127 12.47 -32.65 18.19
CA VAL A 127 12.20 -31.22 18.05
C VAL A 127 11.12 -30.79 19.03
N LEU A 128 11.34 -29.68 19.74
CA LEU A 128 10.33 -29.02 20.56
C LEU A 128 9.81 -27.79 19.82
N GLY A 129 8.50 -27.68 19.68
CA GLY A 129 7.80 -26.57 19.03
C GLY A 129 6.71 -26.02 19.96
N LEU A 130 7.11 -25.48 21.11
CA LEU A 130 6.22 -25.24 22.24
C LEU A 130 5.62 -23.82 22.18
N SER A 131 4.36 -23.70 21.79
CA SER A 131 3.64 -22.42 21.72
C SER A 131 4.25 -21.37 20.79
N VAL A 132 5.18 -21.71 19.88
CA VAL A 132 5.80 -20.74 18.95
C VAL A 132 5.09 -20.64 17.59
N PHE A 133 4.61 -21.78 17.04
CA PHE A 133 4.16 -21.90 15.64
C PHE A 133 2.98 -20.99 15.27
N HIS A 134 2.18 -20.57 16.24
CA HIS A 134 1.02 -19.70 16.02
C HIS A 134 1.40 -18.27 15.57
N HIS A 135 2.56 -17.75 15.97
CA HIS A 135 3.10 -16.49 15.47
C HIS A 135 3.48 -16.58 13.99
N LEU A 136 4.07 -17.72 13.59
CA LEU A 136 4.41 -18.01 12.19
C LEU A 136 3.12 -18.11 11.34
N VAL A 137 2.08 -18.78 11.84
CA VAL A 137 0.79 -18.89 11.11
C VAL A 137 0.14 -17.52 10.91
N HIS A 138 0.15 -16.66 11.93
CA HIS A 138 -0.39 -15.30 11.83
C HIS A 138 0.38 -14.41 10.85
N SER A 139 1.71 -14.58 10.75
CA SER A 139 2.56 -13.76 9.90
C SER A 139 2.70 -14.26 8.44
N GLN A 140 2.61 -15.57 8.21
CA GLN A 140 2.91 -16.22 6.91
C GLN A 140 1.81 -17.14 6.37
N GLY A 141 0.76 -17.39 7.15
CA GLY A 141 -0.37 -18.24 6.76
C GLY A 141 -0.11 -19.74 6.95
N ILE A 142 -1.22 -20.47 7.12
CA ILE A 142 -1.27 -21.90 7.46
C ILE A 142 -0.40 -22.76 6.51
N ALA A 143 -0.54 -22.54 5.20
CA ALA A 143 0.15 -23.34 4.17
C ALA A 143 1.69 -23.23 4.22
N ARG A 144 2.24 -22.05 4.59
CA ARG A 144 3.69 -21.87 4.74
C ARG A 144 4.21 -22.62 5.97
N VAL A 145 3.45 -22.61 7.06
CA VAL A 145 3.82 -23.30 8.31
C VAL A 145 3.68 -24.81 8.19
N ALA A 146 2.63 -25.31 7.52
CA ALA A 146 2.49 -26.73 7.20
C ALA A 146 3.71 -27.25 6.40
N ALA A 147 4.24 -26.46 5.44
CA ALA A 147 5.47 -26.82 4.72
C ALA A 147 6.73 -26.86 5.61
N LEU A 148 6.80 -26.08 6.69
CA LEU A 148 7.86 -26.18 7.69
C LEU A 148 7.69 -27.45 8.56
N CYS A 149 6.46 -27.76 8.99
CA CYS A 149 6.13 -28.99 9.70
C CYS A 149 6.44 -30.25 8.87
N ARG A 150 6.19 -30.22 7.55
CA ARG A 150 6.59 -31.26 6.59
C ARG A 150 8.09 -31.48 6.58
N LYS A 151 8.90 -30.42 6.42
CA LYS A 151 10.35 -30.58 6.43
C LYS A 151 10.84 -31.17 7.75
N LEU A 152 10.24 -30.78 8.89
CA LEU A 152 10.54 -31.40 10.18
C LEU A 152 10.20 -32.90 10.21
N SER A 153 9.06 -33.34 9.66
CA SER A 153 8.69 -34.76 9.56
C SER A 153 9.62 -35.54 8.62
N GLU A 154 10.13 -34.90 7.57
CA GLU A 154 11.12 -35.46 6.64
C GLU A 154 12.51 -35.64 7.30
N VAL A 155 13.00 -34.69 8.08
CA VAL A 155 14.42 -34.67 8.55
C VAL A 155 14.67 -35.16 9.98
N THR A 156 13.64 -35.37 10.81
CA THR A 156 13.81 -35.74 12.24
C THR A 156 13.10 -37.03 12.66
N GLU A 157 13.49 -37.61 13.80
CA GLU A 157 12.89 -38.84 14.35
C GLU A 157 11.54 -38.57 15.02
N ALA A 158 11.42 -37.52 15.85
CA ALA A 158 10.16 -37.11 16.47
C ALA A 158 10.09 -35.60 16.74
N ALA A 159 8.87 -35.09 16.94
CA ALA A 159 8.62 -33.73 17.37
C ALA A 159 7.50 -33.68 18.42
N ILE A 160 7.59 -32.71 19.35
CA ILE A 160 6.57 -32.37 20.32
C ILE A 160 6.12 -30.92 20.08
N PHE A 161 4.85 -30.75 19.73
CA PHE A 161 4.27 -29.44 19.43
C PHE A 161 3.22 -29.06 20.49
N GLU A 162 3.30 -27.83 20.98
CA GLU A 162 2.19 -27.23 21.73
C GLU A 162 1.55 -26.15 20.84
N LEU A 163 0.33 -26.40 20.40
CA LEU A 163 -0.33 -25.58 19.38
C LEU A 163 -1.40 -24.69 20.01
N ALA A 164 -1.39 -23.41 19.63
CA ALA A 164 -2.42 -22.45 20.01
C ALA A 164 -3.72 -22.71 19.24
N LEU A 165 -4.83 -22.19 19.76
CA LEU A 165 -6.18 -22.48 19.28
C LEU A 165 -6.90 -21.24 18.73
N ARG A 166 -7.77 -21.45 17.74
CA ARG A 166 -8.57 -20.40 17.08
C ARG A 166 -9.61 -19.78 18.02
N GLU A 167 -9.96 -20.51 19.08
CA GLU A 167 -10.87 -20.14 20.15
C GLU A 167 -10.22 -19.24 21.23
N GLU A 168 -8.90 -19.04 21.19
CA GLU A 168 -8.24 -18.15 22.16
C GLU A 168 -8.65 -16.68 21.93
N PRO A 169 -8.92 -15.90 22.99
CA PRO A 169 -9.45 -14.53 22.90
C PRO A 169 -8.37 -13.50 22.55
N LEU A 170 -7.57 -13.76 21.51
CA LEU A 170 -6.36 -13.03 21.15
C LEU A 170 -6.36 -12.65 19.67
N TYR A 171 -5.75 -11.51 19.33
CA TYR A 171 -5.86 -10.88 18.01
C TYR A 171 -5.38 -11.77 16.84
N TRP A 172 -4.43 -12.68 17.10
CA TRP A 172 -3.90 -13.61 16.10
C TRP A 172 -4.72 -14.89 15.93
N ALA A 173 -5.65 -15.21 16.84
CA ALA A 173 -6.35 -16.51 16.87
C ALA A 173 -7.20 -16.76 15.62
N GLN A 174 -7.81 -15.70 15.06
CA GLN A 174 -8.60 -15.79 13.82
C GLN A 174 -7.78 -16.18 12.58
N SER A 175 -6.44 -16.12 12.64
CA SER A 175 -5.55 -16.58 11.56
C SER A 175 -5.23 -18.07 11.61
N LEU A 176 -5.61 -18.78 12.69
CA LEU A 176 -5.29 -20.19 12.91
C LEU A 176 -6.26 -21.14 12.18
N PRO A 177 -5.85 -22.39 11.89
CA PRO A 177 -6.74 -23.44 11.38
C PRO A 177 -7.90 -23.73 12.34
N HIS A 178 -8.90 -24.49 11.89
CA HIS A 178 -10.01 -24.91 12.75
C HIS A 178 -9.62 -26.12 13.61
N ASP A 179 -8.81 -27.03 13.07
CA ASP A 179 -8.12 -28.06 13.85
C ASP A 179 -6.60 -27.79 13.83
N PRO A 180 -5.93 -27.57 14.99
CA PRO A 180 -4.47 -27.42 15.01
C PRO A 180 -3.72 -28.62 14.45
N ALA A 181 -4.32 -29.82 14.43
CA ALA A 181 -3.73 -31.00 13.81
C ALA A 181 -3.60 -30.89 12.26
N GLU A 182 -4.29 -29.94 11.61
CA GLU A 182 -4.07 -29.62 10.18
C GLU A 182 -2.58 -29.33 9.90
N LEU A 183 -1.88 -28.64 10.81
CA LEU A 183 -0.46 -28.32 10.71
C LEU A 183 0.47 -29.55 10.84
N LEU A 184 -0.06 -30.66 11.35
CA LEU A 184 0.67 -31.92 11.59
C LEU A 184 0.24 -33.03 10.61
N SER A 185 -0.53 -32.69 9.57
CA SER A 185 -1.07 -33.64 8.59
C SER A 185 -0.02 -34.44 7.82
N ASP A 186 1.17 -33.86 7.60
CA ASP A 186 2.34 -34.52 6.98
C ASP A 186 3.16 -35.42 7.95
N TYR A 187 2.67 -35.64 9.18
CA TYR A 187 3.20 -36.67 10.08
C TYR A 187 2.34 -37.94 10.01
N ALA A 188 2.99 -39.08 9.78
CA ALA A 188 2.30 -40.37 9.70
C ALA A 188 1.63 -40.76 11.02
N PHE A 189 2.35 -40.63 12.14
CA PHE A 189 1.86 -40.87 13.50
C PHE A 189 1.71 -39.56 14.26
N THR A 190 0.53 -39.33 14.84
CA THR A 190 0.24 -38.23 15.77
C THR A 190 -0.54 -38.74 16.97
N ARG A 191 -0.26 -38.19 18.15
CA ARG A 191 -0.95 -38.50 19.41
C ARG A 191 -1.07 -37.24 20.27
N LEU A 192 -2.26 -37.00 20.82
CA LEU A 192 -2.47 -35.97 21.84
C LEU A 192 -1.94 -36.48 23.18
N LEU A 193 -0.92 -35.84 23.74
CA LEU A 193 -0.34 -36.22 25.04
C LEU A 193 -1.10 -35.61 26.22
N ALA A 194 -1.54 -34.37 26.07
CA ALA A 194 -2.28 -33.62 27.09
C ALA A 194 -2.94 -32.37 26.49
N ARG A 195 -3.83 -31.73 27.25
CA ARG A 195 -4.24 -30.34 27.03
C ARG A 195 -3.68 -29.47 28.15
N GLN A 196 -2.90 -28.47 27.79
CA GLN A 196 -2.09 -27.66 28.68
C GLN A 196 -2.75 -26.30 28.92
N ALA A 197 -2.87 -25.90 30.18
CA ALA A 197 -3.44 -24.61 30.56
C ALA A 197 -2.56 -23.44 30.07
N THR A 198 -3.17 -22.26 29.94
CA THR A 198 -2.47 -21.01 29.62
C THR A 198 -2.78 -19.95 30.68
N HIS A 199 -1.87 -18.98 30.86
CA HIS A 199 -2.16 -17.76 31.62
C HIS A 199 -3.00 -16.76 30.82
N LEU A 200 -3.19 -16.99 29.51
CA LEU A 200 -3.84 -16.07 28.58
C LEU A 200 -5.37 -16.25 28.56
N SER A 201 -5.85 -17.48 28.71
CA SER A 201 -7.28 -17.79 28.75
C SER A 201 -7.58 -19.18 29.34
N ALA A 202 -8.85 -19.46 29.60
CA ALA A 202 -9.33 -20.79 29.98
C ALA A 202 -9.20 -21.86 28.87
N VAL A 203 -8.88 -21.47 27.63
CA VAL A 203 -8.67 -22.40 26.52
C VAL A 203 -7.33 -23.13 26.71
N SER A 204 -7.39 -24.46 26.77
CA SER A 204 -6.22 -25.32 26.99
C SER A 204 -5.68 -25.89 25.67
N ARG A 205 -4.41 -25.58 25.40
CA ARG A 205 -3.68 -25.89 24.16
C ARG A 205 -3.32 -27.38 24.08
N PRO A 206 -3.56 -28.09 22.97
CA PRO A 206 -3.10 -29.46 22.82
C PRO A 206 -1.56 -29.53 22.74
N LEU A 207 -1.00 -30.50 23.46
CA LEU A 207 0.39 -30.93 23.35
C LEU A 207 0.42 -32.25 22.55
N TYR A 208 0.92 -32.21 21.32
CA TYR A 208 1.00 -33.38 20.43
C TYR A 208 2.41 -33.96 20.39
N PHE A 209 2.50 -35.29 20.39
CA PHE A 209 3.63 -36.03 19.81
C PHE A 209 3.36 -36.27 18.32
N ALA A 210 4.37 -36.08 17.48
CA ALA A 210 4.29 -36.30 16.04
C ALA A 210 5.58 -36.97 15.52
N SER A 211 5.44 -37.97 14.63
CA SER A 211 6.58 -38.61 13.96
C SER A 211 6.17 -39.27 12.64
N SER A 212 7.10 -39.34 11.69
CA SER A 212 6.98 -40.11 10.45
C SER A 212 7.77 -41.43 10.46
N ARG A 213 8.35 -41.80 11.61
CA ARG A 213 9.26 -42.96 11.80
C ARG A 213 8.92 -43.81 13.04
N LEU A 214 8.30 -43.21 14.05
CA LEU A 214 8.10 -43.76 15.40
C LEU A 214 6.64 -43.67 15.84
N TRP A 215 6.11 -44.74 16.42
CA TRP A 215 4.87 -44.71 17.20
C TRP A 215 5.19 -44.53 18.68
N TYR A 216 4.35 -43.82 19.43
CA TYR A 216 4.48 -43.62 20.88
C TYR A 216 3.12 -43.80 21.57
N VAL A 217 2.96 -44.89 22.34
CA VAL A 217 1.70 -45.30 22.97
C VAL A 217 1.95 -45.75 24.40
N GLY A 218 1.22 -45.17 25.35
CA GLY A 218 1.49 -45.38 26.78
C GLY A 218 2.91 -44.93 27.13
N GLU A 219 3.66 -45.81 27.80
CA GLU A 219 5.11 -45.66 28.04
C GLU A 219 5.97 -46.38 26.99
N SER A 220 5.41 -46.87 25.88
CA SER A 220 6.16 -47.61 24.84
C SER A 220 6.37 -46.77 23.58
N VAL A 221 7.57 -46.85 23.00
CA VAL A 221 7.91 -46.24 21.71
C VAL A 221 8.60 -47.27 20.82
N GLY A 222 8.42 -47.17 19.50
CA GLY A 222 9.08 -48.07 18.56
C GLY A 222 8.97 -47.61 17.11
N ARG A 223 9.74 -48.21 16.20
CA ARG A 223 9.74 -47.86 14.78
C ARG A 223 8.59 -48.52 14.02
N PHE A 224 8.11 -47.86 12.99
CA PHE A 224 7.36 -48.47 11.90
C PHE A 224 8.08 -48.23 10.56
N SER A 225 8.02 -49.20 9.65
CA SER A 225 8.55 -49.10 8.29
C SER A 225 7.52 -48.62 7.27
N SER A 226 6.23 -48.80 7.57
CA SER A 226 5.12 -48.36 6.74
C SER A 226 3.85 -48.13 7.56
N TRP A 227 2.87 -47.46 6.97
CA TRP A 227 1.54 -47.27 7.55
C TRP A 227 0.45 -47.22 6.46
N SER A 228 -0.80 -47.38 6.86
CA SER A 228 -1.99 -47.34 5.99
C SER A 228 -3.20 -46.72 6.71
N GLY A 229 -4.09 -46.07 5.95
CA GLY A 229 -5.43 -45.67 6.41
C GLY A 229 -6.51 -46.76 6.21
N GLU A 230 -6.19 -47.79 5.42
CA GLU A 230 -7.06 -48.94 5.12
C GLU A 230 -6.51 -50.22 5.77
N ALA A 231 -7.39 -51.11 6.23
CA ALA A 231 -6.99 -52.38 6.86
C ALA A 231 -6.35 -53.35 5.85
N HIS A 232 -6.89 -53.37 4.63
CA HIS A 232 -6.54 -54.28 3.53
C HIS A 232 -7.06 -53.70 2.21
N ALA A 233 -6.63 -54.22 1.05
CA ALA A 233 -7.04 -53.73 -0.27
C ALA A 233 -8.58 -53.70 -0.49
N TYR A 234 -9.30 -54.60 0.18
CA TYR A 234 -10.77 -54.66 0.15
C TYR A 234 -11.48 -53.61 1.03
N GLY A 235 -10.75 -52.79 1.80
CA GLY A 235 -11.32 -51.89 2.81
C GLY A 235 -12.09 -50.71 2.23
N ARG A 236 -11.63 -50.15 1.10
CA ARG A 236 -12.33 -49.14 0.26
C ARG A 236 -13.03 -48.01 1.04
N GLY A 237 -12.45 -47.53 2.14
CA GLY A 237 -13.02 -46.42 2.92
C GLY A 237 -14.13 -46.81 3.88
N THR A 238 -14.37 -48.11 4.15
CA THR A 238 -15.42 -48.60 5.07
C THR A 238 -15.32 -47.99 6.47
N HIS A 239 -14.11 -47.66 6.94
CA HIS A 239 -13.89 -47.00 8.23
C HIS A 239 -13.87 -45.45 8.16
N GLN A 240 -14.18 -44.85 7.00
CA GLN A 240 -14.23 -43.40 6.78
C GLN A 240 -12.97 -42.65 7.27
N TYR A 241 -11.79 -43.23 7.02
CA TYR A 241 -10.47 -42.73 7.47
C TYR A 241 -10.31 -42.57 9.00
N SER A 242 -11.24 -43.07 9.82
CA SER A 242 -11.15 -43.05 11.30
C SER A 242 -10.11 -44.00 11.89
N ARG A 243 -9.29 -44.67 11.06
CA ARG A 243 -8.29 -45.65 11.49
C ARG A 243 -6.96 -45.45 10.78
N ARG A 244 -5.86 -45.75 11.48
CA ARG A 244 -4.51 -45.86 10.89
C ARG A 244 -3.82 -47.12 11.44
N TYR A 245 -3.14 -47.83 10.56
CA TYR A 245 -2.43 -49.07 10.86
C TYR A 245 -0.94 -48.84 10.59
N TYR A 246 -0.07 -49.16 11.55
CA TYR A 246 1.38 -48.98 11.44
C TYR A 246 2.08 -50.32 11.57
N PHE A 247 3.04 -50.57 10.69
CA PHE A 247 3.72 -51.86 10.55
C PHE A 247 5.22 -51.66 10.80
N GLY A 248 5.74 -52.23 11.89
CA GLY A 248 7.16 -52.37 12.17
C GLY A 248 7.62 -53.83 12.05
N GLU A 249 8.91 -54.07 12.24
CA GLU A 249 9.53 -55.39 12.08
C GLU A 249 8.96 -56.45 13.04
N GLN A 250 8.66 -56.06 14.28
CA GLN A 250 8.15 -56.95 15.34
C GLN A 250 6.86 -56.43 15.99
N VAL A 251 6.31 -55.31 15.51
CA VAL A 251 5.18 -54.61 16.15
C VAL A 251 4.15 -54.10 15.15
N PHE A 252 2.89 -54.25 15.52
CA PHE A 252 1.73 -53.72 14.81
C PHE A 252 0.98 -52.73 15.72
N VAL A 253 0.62 -51.56 15.19
CA VAL A 253 -0.16 -50.56 15.91
C VAL A 253 -1.46 -50.25 15.16
N LYS A 254 -2.59 -50.38 15.84
CA LYS A 254 -3.94 -50.02 15.37
C LYS A 254 -4.37 -48.75 16.11
N LYS A 255 -4.37 -47.61 15.41
CA LYS A 255 -4.93 -46.33 15.89
C LYS A 255 -6.36 -46.21 15.39
N MET A 256 -7.29 -45.86 16.27
CA MET A 256 -8.71 -45.67 15.97
C MET A 256 -9.17 -44.33 16.56
N THR A 257 -9.46 -43.35 15.71
CA THR A 257 -9.86 -42.00 16.10
C THR A 257 -11.35 -41.92 16.40
N MET A 258 -11.70 -41.20 17.45
CA MET A 258 -13.06 -41.02 17.95
C MET A 258 -13.73 -39.81 17.29
N GLY A 259 -15.06 -39.80 17.22
CA GLY A 259 -15.85 -38.72 16.60
C GLY A 259 -15.83 -38.65 15.06
N ILE A 260 -14.85 -39.23 14.37
CA ILE A 260 -14.80 -39.25 12.89
C ILE A 260 -15.84 -40.24 12.32
N GLY A 261 -16.59 -39.81 11.30
CA GLY A 261 -17.45 -40.65 10.47
C GLY A 261 -18.61 -41.36 11.19
N GLY A 262 -18.95 -40.91 12.41
CA GLY A 262 -19.98 -41.54 13.25
C GLY A 262 -19.61 -42.94 13.78
N ARG A 263 -18.40 -43.45 13.52
CA ARG A 263 -17.98 -44.83 13.88
C ARG A 263 -17.49 -44.97 15.34
N SER A 264 -17.73 -43.97 16.19
CA SER A 264 -17.14 -43.89 17.53
C SER A 264 -17.48 -45.08 18.43
N GLU A 265 -18.73 -45.53 18.42
CA GLU A 265 -19.19 -46.69 19.22
C GLU A 265 -18.60 -48.01 18.71
N ILE A 266 -18.48 -48.15 17.38
CA ILE A 266 -17.93 -49.36 16.74
C ILE A 266 -16.40 -49.44 16.95
N ASN A 267 -15.69 -48.31 16.80
CA ASN A 267 -14.26 -48.22 17.10
C ASN A 267 -13.97 -48.50 18.58
N ARG A 268 -14.86 -48.10 19.49
CA ARG A 268 -14.80 -48.44 20.93
C ARG A 268 -14.97 -49.95 21.14
N GLN A 269 -16.07 -50.53 20.66
CA GLN A 269 -16.38 -51.95 20.90
C GLN A 269 -15.31 -52.89 20.31
N GLU A 270 -14.82 -52.62 19.09
CA GLU A 270 -13.74 -53.43 18.50
C GLU A 270 -12.41 -53.30 19.27
N PHE A 271 -12.10 -52.12 19.82
CA PHE A 271 -10.92 -51.93 20.66
C PHE A 271 -11.07 -52.69 21.98
N ASP A 272 -12.20 -52.52 22.69
CA ASP A 272 -12.44 -53.18 23.97
C ASP A 272 -12.42 -54.71 23.81
N ASN A 273 -13.03 -55.25 22.73
CA ASN A 273 -12.95 -56.67 22.35
C ASN A 273 -11.50 -57.15 22.09
N GLU A 274 -10.73 -56.41 21.28
CA GLU A 274 -9.35 -56.79 20.92
C GLU A 274 -8.42 -56.73 22.14
N VAL A 275 -8.63 -55.78 23.05
CA VAL A 275 -7.91 -55.67 24.32
C VAL A 275 -8.27 -56.81 25.27
N GLU A 276 -9.56 -57.12 25.46
CA GLU A 276 -9.98 -58.23 26.33
C GLU A 276 -9.43 -59.57 25.83
N PHE A 277 -9.59 -59.85 24.53
CA PHE A 277 -9.10 -61.09 23.92
C PHE A 277 -7.59 -61.25 24.00
N LEU A 278 -6.81 -60.22 23.67
CA LEU A 278 -5.34 -60.29 23.68
C LEU A 278 -4.73 -60.22 25.09
N SER A 279 -5.51 -59.80 26.10
CA SER A 279 -5.09 -59.82 27.50
C SER A 279 -5.20 -61.22 28.13
N ASN A 280 -6.16 -62.04 27.68
CA ASN A 280 -6.38 -63.40 28.20
C ASN A 280 -6.90 -64.36 27.10
N PRO A 281 -6.09 -64.66 26.07
CA PRO A 281 -6.52 -65.52 24.97
C PRO A 281 -6.71 -66.98 25.42
N PRO A 282 -7.63 -67.75 24.80
CA PRO A 282 -7.86 -69.15 25.15
C PRO A 282 -6.59 -70.00 25.06
N ALA A 283 -6.43 -70.94 25.99
CA ALA A 283 -5.24 -71.79 26.07
C ALA A 283 -4.99 -72.55 24.76
N SER A 284 -3.77 -72.46 24.23
CA SER A 284 -3.32 -72.98 22.92
C SER A 284 -3.78 -72.17 21.68
N TYR A 285 -4.53 -71.08 21.83
CA TYR A 285 -4.80 -70.18 20.70
C TYR A 285 -3.53 -69.39 20.34
N PRO A 286 -3.14 -69.28 19.05
CA PRO A 286 -1.88 -68.64 18.62
C PRO A 286 -1.96 -67.10 18.58
N ALA A 287 -2.46 -66.46 19.64
CA ALA A 287 -2.58 -65.01 19.70
C ALA A 287 -1.20 -64.31 19.81
N PRO A 288 -0.97 -63.19 19.10
CA PRO A 288 0.19 -62.32 19.33
C PRO A 288 0.07 -61.64 20.70
N ARG A 289 1.19 -61.38 21.38
CA ARG A 289 1.16 -60.73 22.70
C ARG A 289 0.73 -59.26 22.59
N LEU A 290 -0.17 -58.83 23.49
CA LEU A 290 -0.46 -57.42 23.73
C LEU A 290 0.77 -56.72 24.32
N ILE A 291 1.16 -55.58 23.75
CA ILE A 291 2.30 -54.77 24.19
C ILE A 291 1.80 -53.55 24.97
N ALA A 292 0.81 -52.84 24.44
CA ALA A 292 0.14 -51.73 25.10
C ALA A 292 -1.29 -51.55 24.57
N ALA A 293 -2.17 -51.04 25.43
CA ALA A 293 -3.50 -50.57 25.07
C ALA A 293 -3.72 -49.22 25.76
N LEU A 294 -4.34 -48.27 25.07
CA LEU A 294 -4.52 -46.91 25.57
C LEU A 294 -5.74 -46.21 24.96
N ASP A 295 -6.37 -45.38 25.79
CA ASP A 295 -7.44 -44.46 25.44
C ASP A 295 -7.03 -43.02 25.83
N ASP A 296 -6.67 -42.19 24.85
CA ASP A 296 -6.42 -40.75 25.04
C ASP A 296 -7.72 -39.92 24.83
N ALA A 297 -8.90 -40.56 24.92
CA ALA A 297 -10.26 -40.05 24.69
C ALA A 297 -10.58 -39.58 23.26
N SER A 298 -9.66 -38.89 22.57
CA SER A 298 -9.79 -38.57 21.13
C SER A 298 -9.34 -39.72 20.23
N ASP A 299 -8.45 -40.57 20.72
CA ASP A 299 -7.82 -41.65 19.97
C ASP A 299 -7.65 -42.89 20.86
N LEU A 300 -7.95 -44.06 20.29
CA LEU A 300 -7.66 -45.38 20.86
C LEU A 300 -6.43 -45.96 20.17
N PHE A 301 -5.51 -46.53 20.95
CA PHE A 301 -4.27 -47.11 20.45
C PHE A 301 -4.07 -48.53 21.01
N LEU A 302 -3.97 -49.51 20.12
CA LEU A 302 -3.57 -50.87 20.43
C LEU A 302 -2.21 -51.16 19.80
N VAL A 303 -1.27 -51.65 20.61
CA VAL A 303 0.06 -52.10 20.20
C VAL A 303 0.19 -53.58 20.54
N ARG A 304 0.50 -54.41 19.54
CA ARG A 304 0.72 -55.86 19.71
C ARG A 304 1.88 -56.34 18.86
N GLU A 305 2.34 -57.56 19.12
CA GLU A 305 3.35 -58.19 18.27
C GLU A 305 2.87 -58.31 16.81
N MET A 306 3.78 -58.06 15.87
CA MET A 306 3.55 -58.26 14.44
C MET A 306 3.59 -59.75 14.13
N ALA A 307 2.59 -60.25 13.40
CA ALA A 307 2.60 -61.61 12.91
C ALA A 307 3.29 -61.66 11.53
N GLU A 308 4.23 -62.60 11.35
CA GLU A 308 4.89 -62.80 10.06
C GLU A 308 3.95 -63.46 9.05
N GLY A 309 3.81 -62.88 7.86
CA GLY A 309 3.11 -63.52 6.76
C GLY A 309 2.69 -62.57 5.64
N ARG A 310 1.78 -63.06 4.78
CA ARG A 310 0.99 -62.27 3.82
C ARG A 310 -0.48 -62.54 4.04
N LEU A 311 -1.36 -61.59 3.72
CA LEU A 311 -2.80 -61.84 3.78
C LEU A 311 -3.19 -62.86 2.71
N LEU A 312 -4.05 -63.81 3.06
CA LEU A 312 -4.54 -64.84 2.12
C LEU A 312 -5.30 -64.22 0.95
N SER A 313 -5.92 -63.05 1.15
CA SER A 313 -6.48 -62.25 0.06
C SER A 313 -5.45 -61.80 -0.97
N GLU A 314 -4.25 -61.36 -0.55
CA GLU A 314 -3.21 -60.97 -1.50
C GLU A 314 -2.69 -62.18 -2.30
N LEU A 315 -2.63 -63.35 -1.67
CA LEU A 315 -2.21 -64.61 -2.31
C LEU A 315 -3.27 -65.15 -3.29
N ILE A 316 -4.52 -64.74 -3.12
CA ILE A 316 -5.59 -64.97 -4.09
C ILE A 316 -5.46 -63.96 -5.25
N ASP A 317 -5.29 -62.67 -4.93
CA ASP A 317 -5.26 -61.58 -5.90
C ASP A 317 -4.07 -61.64 -6.87
N ASP A 318 -2.89 -62.07 -6.40
CA ASP A 318 -1.69 -62.26 -7.25
C ASP A 318 -1.56 -63.68 -7.84
N GLY A 319 -2.47 -64.59 -7.48
CA GLY A 319 -2.49 -65.98 -7.94
C GLY A 319 -1.44 -66.90 -7.30
N SER A 320 -0.80 -66.49 -6.20
CA SER A 320 0.21 -67.28 -5.49
C SER A 320 -0.27 -68.70 -5.12
N PRO A 321 0.62 -69.72 -5.19
CA PRO A 321 0.29 -71.07 -4.79
C PRO A 321 0.25 -71.22 -3.26
N TYR A 322 -0.88 -71.72 -2.75
CA TYR A 322 -1.03 -72.17 -1.37
C TYR A 322 -1.79 -73.51 -1.28
N ASP A 323 -1.60 -74.21 -0.15
CA ASP A 323 -2.30 -75.44 0.21
C ASP A 323 -3.66 -75.11 0.86
N ALA A 324 -4.75 -75.26 0.09
CA ALA A 324 -6.09 -74.97 0.55
C ALA A 324 -6.59 -75.94 1.65
N ASP A 325 -6.17 -77.21 1.60
CA ASP A 325 -6.57 -78.20 2.61
C ASP A 325 -5.94 -77.89 3.98
N ARG A 326 -4.68 -77.44 3.98
CA ARG A 326 -4.01 -76.96 5.19
C ARG A 326 -4.61 -75.65 5.72
N VAL A 327 -4.85 -74.67 4.86
CA VAL A 327 -5.50 -73.40 5.24
C VAL A 327 -6.80 -73.64 5.99
N ILE A 328 -7.66 -74.52 5.48
CA ILE A 328 -8.98 -74.80 6.09
C ILE A 328 -8.84 -75.58 7.40
N ALA A 329 -7.86 -76.49 7.50
CA ALA A 329 -7.58 -77.23 8.73
C ALA A 329 -7.09 -76.30 9.87
N ASP A 330 -6.07 -75.48 9.60
CA ASP A 330 -5.47 -74.53 10.55
C ASP A 330 -6.53 -73.51 11.04
N LEU A 331 -7.43 -73.05 10.16
CA LEU A 331 -8.53 -72.16 10.52
C LEU A 331 -9.59 -72.85 11.37
N LEU A 332 -9.98 -74.09 11.03
CA LEU A 332 -10.93 -74.86 11.84
C LEU A 332 -10.38 -75.17 13.24
N GLU A 333 -9.08 -75.44 13.38
CA GLU A 333 -8.47 -75.61 14.71
C GLU A 333 -8.61 -74.34 15.56
N GLN A 334 -8.30 -73.17 15.00
CA GLN A 334 -8.46 -71.87 15.68
C GLN A 334 -9.93 -71.58 16.05
N LEU A 335 -10.88 -71.81 15.14
CA LEU A 335 -12.31 -71.59 15.38
C LEU A 335 -12.88 -72.56 16.43
N VAL A 336 -12.42 -73.81 16.45
CA VAL A 336 -12.79 -74.80 17.48
C VAL A 336 -12.21 -74.47 18.85
N ILE A 337 -11.03 -73.84 18.92
CA ILE A 337 -10.46 -73.34 20.18
C ILE A 337 -11.31 -72.17 20.73
N LEU A 338 -11.73 -71.23 19.89
CA LEU A 338 -12.62 -70.14 20.28
C LEU A 338 -13.99 -70.67 20.75
N GLU A 339 -14.62 -71.54 19.95
CA GLU A 339 -15.94 -72.13 20.23
C GLU A 339 -15.98 -72.86 21.58
N ARG A 340 -14.92 -73.61 21.91
CA ARG A 340 -14.76 -74.28 23.22
C ARG A 340 -14.58 -73.32 24.39
N ALA A 341 -14.14 -72.08 24.13
CA ALA A 341 -14.04 -71.01 25.13
C ALA A 341 -15.35 -70.19 25.24
N GLY A 342 -16.37 -70.49 24.41
CA GLY A 342 -17.58 -69.67 24.31
C GLY A 342 -17.40 -68.38 23.50
N LEU A 343 -16.32 -68.28 22.72
CA LEU A 343 -16.00 -67.14 21.87
C LEU A 343 -16.18 -67.48 20.39
N TYR A 344 -16.47 -66.47 19.59
CA TYR A 344 -16.71 -66.62 18.15
C TYR A 344 -16.07 -65.44 17.41
N HIS A 345 -15.53 -65.71 16.22
CA HIS A 345 -14.98 -64.68 15.35
C HIS A 345 -16.00 -64.30 14.28
N ASN A 346 -16.45 -63.05 14.27
CA ASN A 346 -17.67 -62.66 13.56
C ASN A 346 -17.43 -62.11 12.14
N ASP A 347 -16.17 -61.95 11.71
CA ASP A 347 -15.79 -61.68 10.31
C ASP A 347 -14.71 -62.65 9.79
N VAL A 348 -15.00 -63.97 9.75
CA VAL A 348 -14.04 -64.96 9.18
C VAL A 348 -14.01 -64.85 7.65
N ARG A 349 -12.95 -64.25 7.11
CA ARG A 349 -12.81 -63.87 5.69
C ARG A 349 -11.37 -64.02 5.22
N CYS A 350 -11.14 -64.17 3.91
CA CYS A 350 -9.78 -64.29 3.35
C CYS A 350 -8.87 -63.07 3.60
N TRP A 351 -9.42 -61.89 3.86
CA TRP A 351 -8.65 -60.68 4.25
C TRP A 351 -8.27 -60.64 5.74
N ASN A 352 -8.94 -61.44 6.59
CA ASN A 352 -8.63 -61.59 8.02
C ASN A 352 -7.83 -62.88 8.32
N VAL A 353 -7.24 -63.49 7.29
CA VAL A 353 -6.37 -64.67 7.42
C VAL A 353 -4.98 -64.32 6.93
N LEU A 354 -3.99 -64.44 7.81
CA LEU A 354 -2.58 -64.30 7.50
C LEU A 354 -1.96 -65.68 7.26
N MET A 355 -1.09 -65.80 6.25
CA MET A 355 -0.31 -67.01 5.96
C MET A 355 1.17 -66.78 6.27
N ALA A 356 1.69 -67.54 7.23
CA ALA A 356 3.08 -67.51 7.65
C ALA A 356 4.02 -68.19 6.64
N ARG A 357 5.32 -67.90 6.73
CA ARG A 357 6.35 -68.43 5.82
C ARG A 357 6.52 -69.95 5.87
N ASP A 358 6.10 -70.60 6.95
CA ASP A 358 6.07 -72.07 7.10
C ASP A 358 4.76 -72.71 6.59
N GLY A 359 3.87 -71.90 6.02
CA GLY A 359 2.57 -72.29 5.49
C GLY A 359 1.47 -72.49 6.53
N ARG A 360 1.69 -72.15 7.82
CA ARG A 360 0.59 -72.09 8.80
C ARG A 360 -0.28 -70.86 8.56
N THR A 361 -1.55 -70.92 8.95
CA THR A 361 -2.42 -69.73 8.96
C THR A 361 -2.72 -69.21 10.37
N LEU A 362 -2.91 -67.90 10.47
CA LEU A 362 -3.34 -67.20 11.68
C LEU A 362 -4.55 -66.32 11.34
N LEU A 363 -5.62 -66.46 12.11
CA LEU A 363 -6.75 -65.54 12.06
C LEU A 363 -6.36 -64.22 12.75
N ILE A 364 -6.73 -63.08 12.17
CA ILE A 364 -6.40 -61.73 12.64
C ILE A 364 -7.66 -60.84 12.73
N ASP A 365 -7.49 -59.62 13.26
CA ASP A 365 -8.56 -58.66 13.60
C ASP A 365 -9.46 -59.11 14.76
N TYR A 366 -8.81 -59.38 15.90
CA TYR A 366 -9.45 -59.94 17.10
C TYR A 366 -10.55 -59.05 17.72
N GLY A 367 -10.70 -57.79 17.27
CA GLY A 367 -11.85 -56.95 17.62
C GLY A 367 -13.19 -57.50 17.11
N ALA A 368 -13.14 -58.36 16.08
CA ALA A 368 -14.28 -59.14 15.60
C ALA A 368 -14.57 -60.40 16.44
N ILE A 369 -13.80 -60.69 17.50
CA ILE A 369 -14.09 -61.78 18.43
C ILE A 369 -15.03 -61.29 19.54
N SER A 370 -16.09 -62.05 19.84
CA SER A 370 -16.96 -61.79 20.99
C SER A 370 -17.64 -63.07 21.48
N SER A 371 -18.44 -62.96 22.56
CA SER A 371 -19.34 -64.03 22.99
C SER A 371 -20.66 -64.08 22.20
N ASP A 372 -21.01 -63.03 21.45
CA ASP A 372 -22.12 -63.12 20.49
C ASP A 372 -21.63 -63.91 19.27
N ALA A 373 -22.43 -64.88 18.87
CA ALA A 373 -22.05 -65.93 17.97
C ALA A 373 -22.67 -65.72 16.59
N THR A 374 -22.61 -64.47 16.12
CA THR A 374 -23.37 -63.96 14.97
C THR A 374 -22.41 -63.28 14.00
N ASP A 375 -22.38 -63.74 12.75
CA ASP A 375 -21.55 -63.14 11.70
C ASP A 375 -21.98 -61.69 11.40
N CYS A 376 -21.02 -60.80 11.16
CA CYS A 376 -21.26 -59.37 10.92
C CYS A 376 -21.97 -59.07 9.58
N SER A 377 -22.07 -60.04 8.68
CA SER A 377 -22.78 -59.93 7.40
C SER A 377 -24.23 -60.41 7.50
N TRP A 378 -25.01 -60.11 6.45
CA TRP A 378 -26.46 -60.36 6.40
C TRP A 378 -26.92 -61.81 6.65
N LEU A 379 -26.00 -62.79 6.61
CA LEU A 379 -26.31 -64.20 6.88
C LEU A 379 -26.56 -64.50 8.36
N GLY A 380 -25.89 -63.80 9.28
CA GLY A 380 -25.89 -64.05 10.72
C GLY A 380 -25.26 -65.38 11.18
N ASP A 381 -25.41 -66.48 10.44
CA ASP A 381 -24.82 -67.77 10.80
C ASP A 381 -23.34 -67.89 10.40
N LEU A 382 -22.51 -68.22 11.40
CA LEU A 382 -21.06 -68.34 11.28
C LEU A 382 -20.61 -69.47 10.33
N LEU A 383 -21.33 -70.60 10.28
CA LEU A 383 -20.95 -71.73 9.42
C LEU A 383 -21.40 -71.52 7.96
N LEU A 384 -22.54 -70.87 7.72
CA LEU A 384 -22.92 -70.41 6.38
C LEU A 384 -21.92 -69.37 5.84
N SER A 385 -21.44 -68.47 6.70
CA SER A 385 -20.43 -67.49 6.32
C SER A 385 -19.04 -68.12 6.11
N PHE A 386 -18.66 -69.09 6.94
CA PHE A 386 -17.43 -69.87 6.78
C PHE A 386 -17.46 -70.78 5.54
N LEU A 387 -18.62 -71.31 5.14
CA LEU A 387 -18.79 -72.03 3.87
C LEU A 387 -18.41 -71.18 2.66
N ILE A 388 -18.78 -69.89 2.64
CA ILE A 388 -18.34 -68.97 1.59
C ILE A 388 -16.82 -68.79 1.65
N THR A 389 -16.23 -68.63 2.83
CA THR A 389 -14.77 -68.49 3.00
C THR A 389 -14.03 -69.75 2.54
N VAL A 390 -14.52 -70.95 2.86
CA VAL A 390 -14.00 -72.24 2.35
C VAL A 390 -14.07 -72.31 0.83
N LYS A 391 -15.15 -71.81 0.22
CA LYS A 391 -15.29 -71.73 -1.24
C LYS A 391 -14.29 -70.74 -1.85
N GLU A 392 -14.12 -69.55 -1.28
CA GLU A 392 -13.13 -68.55 -1.71
C GLU A 392 -11.71 -69.13 -1.71
N ILE A 393 -11.35 -69.87 -0.65
CA ILE A 393 -10.06 -70.56 -0.48
C ILE A 393 -9.87 -71.67 -1.52
N LEU A 394 -10.87 -72.52 -1.75
CA LEU A 394 -10.77 -73.66 -2.68
C LEU A 394 -10.82 -73.23 -4.15
N GLN A 395 -11.56 -72.18 -4.48
CA GLN A 395 -11.68 -71.66 -5.84
C GLN A 395 -10.61 -70.61 -6.18
N ARG A 396 -9.86 -70.14 -5.17
CA ARG A 396 -8.91 -69.01 -5.27
C ARG A 396 -9.54 -67.77 -5.89
N GLN A 397 -10.71 -67.39 -5.38
CA GLN A 397 -11.46 -66.23 -5.84
C GLN A 397 -12.26 -65.63 -4.69
N ILE A 398 -11.98 -64.38 -4.33
CA ILE A 398 -12.75 -63.67 -3.31
C ILE A 398 -14.09 -63.18 -3.89
N VAL A 399 -15.16 -63.39 -3.11
CA VAL A 399 -16.49 -62.86 -3.40
C VAL A 399 -16.52 -61.35 -3.12
N PRO A 400 -16.98 -60.49 -4.07
CA PRO A 400 -17.14 -59.06 -3.81
C PRO A 400 -18.07 -58.77 -2.62
N SER A 401 -17.62 -57.91 -1.72
CA SER A 401 -18.31 -57.56 -0.47
C SER A 401 -19.33 -56.41 -0.58
N ASN A 402 -19.38 -55.71 -1.72
CA ASN A 402 -20.17 -54.50 -1.93
C ASN A 402 -21.05 -54.64 -3.20
N PRO A 403 -22.37 -54.36 -3.18
CA PRO A 403 -23.18 -53.83 -2.06
C PRO A 403 -23.46 -54.83 -0.92
N GLY A 404 -23.08 -56.10 -1.08
CA GLY A 404 -23.09 -57.11 -0.02
C GLY A 404 -22.42 -58.39 -0.48
N ARG A 405 -21.80 -59.14 0.44
CA ARG A 405 -21.17 -60.45 0.15
C ARG A 405 -22.21 -61.39 -0.47
N GLU A 406 -21.93 -61.87 -1.67
CA GLU A 406 -22.84 -62.71 -2.44
C GLU A 406 -23.24 -63.99 -1.66
N PRO A 407 -24.50 -64.47 -1.75
CA PRO A 407 -24.92 -65.80 -1.28
C PRO A 407 -24.28 -66.94 -2.10
N ALA A 408 -22.95 -67.00 -2.11
CA ALA A 408 -22.14 -67.98 -2.83
C ALA A 408 -22.14 -69.38 -2.17
N LEU A 409 -23.10 -69.66 -1.28
CA LEU A 409 -23.32 -70.82 -0.41
C LEU A 409 -23.40 -72.21 -1.11
N ASP A 410 -23.00 -72.34 -2.37
CA ASP A 410 -23.12 -73.60 -3.10
C ASP A 410 -22.03 -74.57 -2.62
N PHE A 411 -22.39 -75.49 -1.73
CA PHE A 411 -21.48 -76.56 -1.32
C PHE A 411 -21.37 -77.69 -2.36
N MET A 412 -22.22 -77.74 -3.38
CA MET A 412 -22.20 -78.77 -4.43
C MET A 412 -21.08 -78.57 -5.46
N VAL A 413 -20.55 -77.34 -5.60
CA VAL A 413 -19.35 -77.05 -6.41
C VAL A 413 -18.02 -77.34 -5.68
N LEU A 414 -18.07 -77.75 -4.40
CA LEU A 414 -16.87 -78.08 -3.63
C LEU A 414 -16.36 -79.50 -3.95
N PRO A 415 -15.05 -79.78 -3.73
CA PRO A 415 -14.52 -81.14 -3.83
C PRO A 415 -15.26 -82.12 -2.91
N PRO A 416 -15.34 -83.43 -3.25
CA PRO A 416 -16.16 -84.41 -2.52
C PRO A 416 -15.97 -84.39 -1.00
N ARG A 417 -14.72 -84.33 -0.51
CA ARG A 417 -14.38 -84.21 0.92
C ARG A 417 -15.19 -83.11 1.63
N TYR A 418 -15.18 -81.90 1.08
CA TYR A 418 -15.85 -80.73 1.68
C TYR A 418 -17.36 -80.76 1.46
N ARG A 419 -17.80 -81.08 0.24
CA ARG A 419 -19.22 -81.22 -0.09
C ARG A 419 -19.91 -82.24 0.82
N ASN A 420 -19.33 -83.43 0.96
CA ASN A 420 -19.87 -84.51 1.79
C ASN A 420 -19.88 -84.07 3.26
N ALA A 421 -18.83 -83.38 3.74
CA ALA A 421 -18.77 -82.89 5.10
C ALA A 421 -19.83 -81.82 5.42
N PHE A 422 -20.08 -80.85 4.53
CA PHE A 422 -21.15 -79.87 4.73
C PHE A 422 -22.55 -80.51 4.65
N ILE A 423 -22.76 -81.50 3.77
CA ILE A 423 -23.99 -82.30 3.75
C ILE A 423 -24.19 -83.05 5.08
N GLN A 424 -23.13 -83.62 5.65
CA GLN A 424 -23.16 -84.31 6.94
C GLN A 424 -23.35 -83.36 8.13
N ALA A 425 -22.81 -82.14 8.09
CA ALA A 425 -22.99 -81.14 9.14
C ALA A 425 -24.43 -80.56 9.13
N PHE A 426 -24.90 -80.09 7.97
CA PHE A 426 -26.24 -79.49 7.84
C PHE A 426 -27.38 -80.53 7.90
N GLY A 427 -27.09 -81.81 7.65
CA GLY A 427 -28.06 -82.91 7.69
C GLY A 427 -28.33 -83.52 9.07
N GLN A 428 -27.74 -83.02 10.15
CA GLN A 428 -27.96 -83.52 11.52
C GLN A 428 -29.14 -82.81 12.21
N GLU A 429 -29.89 -83.56 13.03
CA GLU A 429 -30.97 -83.02 13.87
C GLU A 429 -30.39 -82.26 15.09
N GLN A 430 -29.94 -81.03 14.86
CA GLN A 430 -29.32 -80.16 15.86
C GLN A 430 -30.03 -78.81 15.94
N THR A 431 -30.05 -78.18 17.11
CA THR A 431 -30.56 -76.81 17.30
C THR A 431 -29.60 -75.74 16.81
N ARG A 432 -28.32 -76.08 16.60
CA ARG A 432 -27.27 -75.22 16.07
C ARG A 432 -26.15 -76.08 15.48
N TRP A 433 -25.49 -75.62 14.42
CA TRP A 433 -24.29 -76.25 13.88
C TRP A 433 -23.01 -75.70 14.54
N THR A 434 -21.98 -76.54 14.74
CA THR A 434 -20.71 -76.15 15.38
C THR A 434 -19.49 -76.36 14.47
N PHE A 435 -18.43 -75.58 14.69
CA PHE A 435 -17.15 -75.77 14.03
C PHE A 435 -16.50 -77.11 14.41
N ALA A 436 -16.68 -77.58 15.65
CA ALA A 436 -16.17 -78.87 16.11
C ALA A 436 -16.81 -80.06 15.40
N GLU A 437 -18.05 -79.94 14.95
CA GLU A 437 -18.73 -80.96 14.13
C GLU A 437 -18.32 -80.86 12.66
N LEU A 438 -18.21 -79.65 12.11
CA LEU A 438 -17.71 -79.45 10.75
C LEU A 438 -16.27 -79.99 10.59
N GLN A 439 -15.40 -79.76 11.58
CA GLN A 439 -14.04 -80.31 11.63
C GLN A 439 -14.06 -81.85 11.65
N GLN A 440 -14.94 -82.47 12.46
CA GLN A 440 -15.11 -83.93 12.46
C GLN A 440 -15.64 -84.47 11.12
N CYS A 441 -16.58 -83.76 10.48
CA CYS A 441 -17.11 -84.15 9.18
C CYS A 441 -16.03 -84.04 8.08
N ILE A 442 -15.19 -83.00 8.10
CA ILE A 442 -14.07 -82.81 7.15
C ILE A 442 -12.92 -83.82 7.39
N ALA A 443 -12.78 -84.33 8.61
CA ALA A 443 -11.85 -85.41 8.96
C ALA A 443 -12.38 -86.82 8.60
N ARG A 444 -13.70 -87.02 8.61
CA ARG A 444 -14.36 -88.28 8.21
C ARG A 444 -14.75 -88.35 6.73
N GLY A 445 -14.81 -87.21 6.04
CA GLY A 445 -15.35 -87.07 4.69
C GLY A 445 -14.56 -87.87 3.65
N GLU A 446 -15.13 -89.00 3.22
CA GLU A 446 -14.55 -89.83 2.17
C GLU A 446 -14.47 -89.07 0.84
N ALA A 447 -13.44 -89.37 0.04
CA ALA A 447 -13.26 -88.81 -1.30
C ALA A 447 -14.28 -89.35 -2.34
N GLY A 448 -15.14 -90.30 -1.94
CA GLY A 448 -16.15 -90.90 -2.79
C GLY A 448 -17.36 -89.97 -3.06
N PRO A 449 -18.11 -90.19 -4.15
CA PRO A 449 -19.31 -89.44 -4.45
C PRO A 449 -20.51 -89.98 -3.65
N ASP A 450 -20.68 -89.51 -2.42
CA ASP A 450 -21.93 -89.70 -1.66
C ASP A 450 -23.14 -89.18 -2.47
N ARG A 451 -24.28 -89.86 -2.32
CA ARG A 451 -25.56 -89.45 -2.92
C ARG A 451 -26.15 -88.30 -2.11
N ALA A 452 -26.14 -87.10 -2.69
CA ALA A 452 -26.69 -85.91 -2.06
C ALA A 452 -28.18 -86.11 -1.66
N PRO A 453 -28.59 -85.74 -0.43
CA PRO A 453 -29.98 -85.81 0.02
C PRO A 453 -30.93 -84.94 -0.80
N GLU A 454 -32.21 -85.29 -0.85
CA GLU A 454 -33.20 -84.60 -1.68
C GLU A 454 -33.36 -83.11 -1.32
N TRP A 455 -33.15 -82.72 -0.05
CA TRP A 455 -33.19 -81.33 0.39
C TRP A 455 -32.16 -80.44 -0.31
N THR A 456 -31.01 -81.00 -0.73
CA THR A 456 -29.97 -80.26 -1.49
C THR A 456 -30.49 -79.75 -2.83
N SER A 457 -31.51 -80.41 -3.41
CA SER A 457 -32.15 -79.93 -4.65
C SER A 457 -33.00 -78.69 -4.41
N LEU A 458 -33.77 -78.63 -3.32
CA LEU A 458 -34.54 -77.44 -2.92
C LEU A 458 -33.59 -76.26 -2.61
N TYR A 459 -32.52 -76.55 -1.88
CA TYR A 459 -31.47 -75.59 -1.55
C TYR A 459 -30.86 -74.92 -2.80
N LEU A 460 -30.49 -75.70 -3.81
CA LEU A 460 -29.92 -75.19 -5.07
C LEU A 460 -30.89 -74.24 -5.80
N HIS A 461 -32.19 -74.53 -5.82
CA HIS A 461 -33.19 -73.64 -6.40
C HIS A 461 -33.34 -72.33 -5.60
N MET A 462 -33.36 -72.40 -4.27
CA MET A 462 -33.40 -71.21 -3.40
C MET A 462 -32.15 -70.33 -3.60
N GLN A 463 -30.98 -70.94 -3.71
CA GLN A 463 -29.74 -70.20 -3.94
C GLN A 463 -29.72 -69.56 -5.33
N GLN A 464 -30.13 -70.26 -6.39
CA GLN A 464 -30.26 -69.66 -7.73
C GLN A 464 -31.24 -68.47 -7.73
N ALA A 465 -32.33 -68.53 -6.96
CA ALA A 465 -33.23 -67.39 -6.79
C ALA A 465 -32.54 -66.21 -6.06
N LEU A 466 -31.78 -66.47 -4.99
CA LEU A 466 -31.00 -65.46 -4.25
C LEU A 466 -29.92 -64.81 -5.12
N LEU A 467 -29.18 -65.57 -5.93
CA LEU A 467 -28.16 -65.06 -6.85
C LEU A 467 -28.78 -64.17 -7.94
N ASN A 468 -29.91 -64.60 -8.52
CA ASN A 468 -30.66 -63.78 -9.49
C ASN A 468 -31.22 -62.49 -8.86
N TYR A 469 -31.63 -62.54 -7.59
CA TYR A 469 -32.09 -61.36 -6.84
C TYR A 469 -30.94 -60.40 -6.52
N ASN A 470 -29.81 -60.90 -6.02
CA ASN A 470 -28.64 -60.09 -5.72
C ASN A 470 -28.05 -59.43 -6.98
N THR A 471 -28.04 -60.15 -8.11
CA THR A 471 -27.65 -59.59 -9.42
C THR A 471 -28.51 -58.39 -9.81
N ARG A 472 -29.83 -58.45 -9.57
CA ARG A 472 -30.76 -57.34 -9.83
C ARG A 472 -30.56 -56.18 -8.85
N LEU A 473 -30.31 -56.46 -7.57
CA LEU A 473 -29.97 -55.41 -6.60
C LEU A 473 -28.66 -54.72 -6.95
N GLY A 474 -27.62 -55.45 -7.32
CA GLY A 474 -26.33 -54.88 -7.74
C GLY A 474 -26.45 -53.93 -8.93
N ALA A 475 -27.30 -54.27 -9.92
CA ALA A 475 -27.61 -53.37 -11.04
C ALA A 475 -28.32 -52.07 -10.57
N LEU A 476 -29.32 -52.19 -9.68
CA LEU A 476 -30.04 -51.03 -9.12
C LEU A 476 -29.13 -50.14 -8.24
N TYR A 477 -28.24 -50.73 -7.44
CA TYR A 477 -27.23 -50.00 -6.66
C TYR A 477 -26.24 -49.27 -7.57
N THR A 478 -25.78 -49.91 -8.65
CA THR A 478 -24.85 -49.30 -9.62
C THR A 478 -25.50 -48.11 -10.33
N GLN A 479 -26.78 -48.20 -10.67
CA GLN A 479 -27.54 -47.09 -11.24
C GLN A 479 -27.72 -45.94 -10.24
N ASN A 480 -28.15 -46.24 -9.01
CA ASN A 480 -28.35 -45.23 -7.96
C ASN A 480 -27.04 -44.50 -7.62
N GLU A 481 -25.91 -45.19 -7.52
CA GLU A 481 -24.63 -44.54 -7.25
C GLU A 481 -24.15 -43.67 -8.43
N HIS A 482 -24.47 -44.05 -9.68
CA HIS A 482 -24.24 -43.19 -10.84
C HIS A 482 -25.07 -41.89 -10.75
N ASP A 483 -26.37 -42.02 -10.43
CA ASP A 483 -27.27 -40.87 -10.23
C ASP A 483 -26.77 -39.97 -9.07
N ARG A 484 -26.27 -40.55 -7.97
CA ARG A 484 -25.67 -39.82 -6.83
C ARG A 484 -24.39 -39.07 -7.22
N VAL A 485 -23.50 -39.69 -7.99
CA VAL A 485 -22.27 -39.04 -8.49
C VAL A 485 -22.61 -37.89 -9.44
N GLU A 486 -23.63 -38.04 -10.30
CA GLU A 486 -24.09 -36.93 -11.15
C GLU A 486 -24.67 -35.78 -10.31
N LEU A 487 -25.51 -36.09 -9.31
CA LEU A 487 -26.07 -35.09 -8.39
C LEU A 487 -24.98 -34.37 -7.59
N ALA A 488 -23.96 -35.07 -7.10
CA ALA A 488 -22.82 -34.46 -6.41
C ALA A 488 -22.00 -33.54 -7.33
N GLY A 489 -21.76 -33.95 -8.59
CA GLY A 489 -21.11 -33.12 -9.60
C GLY A 489 -21.91 -31.85 -9.91
N ARG A 490 -23.24 -31.95 -9.99
CA ARG A 490 -24.16 -30.80 -10.15
C ARG A 490 -24.17 -29.89 -8.92
N ALA A 491 -24.11 -30.45 -7.70
CA ALA A 491 -24.03 -29.66 -6.46
C ALA A 491 -22.74 -28.84 -6.38
N SER A 492 -21.58 -29.46 -6.65
CA SER A 492 -20.28 -28.78 -6.69
C SER A 492 -20.18 -27.69 -7.78
N LEU A 493 -21.00 -27.77 -8.83
CA LEU A 493 -21.13 -26.69 -9.82
C LEU A 493 -21.93 -25.51 -9.23
N LEU A 494 -23.01 -25.79 -8.51
CA LEU A 494 -23.87 -24.77 -7.88
C LEU A 494 -23.14 -24.03 -6.75
N GLU A 495 -22.35 -24.72 -5.93
CA GLU A 495 -21.50 -24.09 -4.89
C GLU A 495 -20.53 -23.08 -5.52
N ARG A 496 -19.77 -23.48 -6.55
CA ARG A 496 -18.86 -22.58 -7.27
C ARG A 496 -19.57 -21.41 -7.96
N MET A 497 -20.82 -21.58 -8.38
CA MET A 497 -21.65 -20.48 -8.87
C MET A 497 -22.08 -19.54 -7.74
N GLN A 498 -22.39 -20.05 -6.55
CA GLN A 498 -22.71 -19.23 -5.37
C GLN A 498 -21.48 -18.47 -4.86
N GLU A 499 -20.30 -19.10 -4.80
CA GLU A 499 -19.02 -18.43 -4.49
C GLU A 499 -18.74 -17.29 -5.48
N GLY A 500 -18.90 -17.53 -6.78
CA GLY A 500 -18.72 -16.50 -7.81
C GLY A 500 -19.73 -15.34 -7.70
N VAL A 501 -20.97 -15.61 -7.28
CA VAL A 501 -21.96 -14.58 -6.98
C VAL A 501 -21.59 -13.80 -5.72
N GLN A 502 -21.14 -14.46 -4.66
CA GLN A 502 -20.71 -13.85 -3.41
C GLN A 502 -19.53 -12.90 -3.63
N GLN A 503 -18.46 -13.37 -4.30
CA GLN A 503 -17.32 -12.54 -4.68
C GLN A 503 -17.74 -11.35 -5.57
N SER A 504 -18.74 -11.53 -6.43
CA SER A 504 -19.28 -10.44 -7.25
C SER A 504 -20.04 -9.40 -6.41
N GLN A 505 -20.79 -9.81 -5.38
CA GLN A 505 -21.48 -8.92 -4.45
C GLN A 505 -20.49 -8.14 -3.57
N GLU A 506 -19.47 -8.81 -3.03
CA GLU A 506 -18.39 -8.18 -2.25
C GLU A 506 -17.63 -7.15 -3.09
N LYS A 507 -17.36 -7.46 -4.36
CA LYS A 507 -16.73 -6.53 -5.30
C LYS A 507 -17.62 -5.33 -5.63
N ILE A 508 -18.94 -5.52 -5.74
CA ILE A 508 -19.91 -4.42 -5.90
C ILE A 508 -19.93 -3.53 -4.64
N ALA A 509 -19.92 -4.11 -3.44
CA ALA A 509 -19.88 -3.36 -2.18
C ALA A 509 -18.58 -2.53 -2.05
N SER A 510 -17.42 -3.10 -2.42
CA SER A 510 -16.15 -2.36 -2.49
C SER A 510 -16.24 -1.18 -3.45
N LEU A 511 -16.77 -1.39 -4.67
CA LEU A 511 -16.92 -0.32 -5.66
C LEU A 511 -17.91 0.76 -5.22
N GLN A 512 -18.94 0.42 -4.45
CA GLN A 512 -19.85 1.40 -3.85
C GLN A 512 -19.12 2.28 -2.82
N LEU A 513 -18.30 1.69 -1.95
CA LEU A 513 -17.49 2.43 -0.98
C LEU A 513 -16.42 3.31 -1.65
N ASP A 514 -15.81 2.84 -2.73
CA ASP A 514 -14.88 3.63 -3.56
C ASP A 514 -15.58 4.84 -4.19
N VAL A 515 -16.81 4.66 -4.70
CA VAL A 515 -17.63 5.74 -5.25
C VAL A 515 -18.01 6.75 -4.18
N GLU A 516 -18.50 6.33 -3.01
CA GLU A 516 -18.83 7.24 -1.89
C GLU A 516 -17.59 8.02 -1.42
N THR A 517 -16.42 7.37 -1.38
CA THR A 517 -15.14 8.01 -1.03
C THR A 517 -14.70 9.02 -2.09
N ALA A 518 -14.88 8.72 -3.38
CA ALA A 518 -14.61 9.65 -4.47
C ALA A 518 -15.56 10.86 -4.45
N ASP A 519 -16.85 10.63 -4.15
CA ASP A 519 -17.87 11.67 -4.07
C ASP A 519 -17.62 12.62 -2.89
N ALA A 520 -17.19 12.09 -1.73
CA ALA A 520 -16.74 12.90 -0.60
C ALA A 520 -15.52 13.79 -0.98
N ARG A 521 -14.50 13.21 -1.63
CA ARG A 521 -13.32 13.96 -2.13
C ARG A 521 -13.70 15.03 -3.14
N TYR A 522 -14.67 14.76 -4.02
CA TYR A 522 -15.17 15.75 -4.98
C TYR A 522 -15.80 16.96 -4.26
N ARG A 523 -16.68 16.71 -3.27
CA ARG A 523 -17.31 17.78 -2.48
C ARG A 523 -16.29 18.62 -1.69
N ASP A 524 -15.20 18.03 -1.22
CA ASP A 524 -14.14 18.77 -0.52
C ASP A 524 -13.24 19.56 -1.48
N LEU A 525 -12.98 19.05 -2.68
CA LEU A 525 -12.34 19.82 -3.77
C LEU A 525 -13.23 20.98 -4.25
N GLU A 526 -14.54 20.79 -4.30
CA GLU A 526 -15.52 21.84 -4.65
C GLU A 526 -15.53 22.96 -3.59
N LYS A 527 -15.51 22.64 -2.29
CA LYS A 527 -15.33 23.61 -1.21
C LYS A 527 -14.00 24.35 -1.32
N ALA A 528 -12.89 23.64 -1.57
CA ALA A 528 -11.57 24.25 -1.70
C ALA A 528 -11.49 25.18 -2.92
N SER A 529 -12.11 24.80 -4.04
CA SER A 529 -12.27 25.65 -5.23
C SER A 529 -13.10 26.90 -4.93
N GLY A 530 -14.20 26.77 -4.18
CA GLY A 530 -14.98 27.91 -3.70
C GLY A 530 -14.15 28.88 -2.84
N GLN A 531 -13.41 28.35 -1.86
CA GLN A 531 -12.51 29.14 -1.01
C GLN A 531 -11.42 29.85 -1.81
N LEU A 532 -10.81 29.18 -2.80
CA LEU A 532 -9.81 29.78 -3.69
C LEU A 532 -10.41 30.90 -4.56
N ASN A 533 -11.63 30.76 -5.05
CA ASN A 533 -12.34 31.81 -5.79
C ASN A 533 -12.74 33.00 -4.90
N ASP A 534 -13.06 32.78 -3.63
CA ASP A 534 -13.28 33.86 -2.66
C ASP A 534 -11.96 34.58 -2.32
N TRP A 535 -10.87 33.83 -2.16
CA TRP A 535 -9.54 34.39 -1.89
C TRP A 535 -8.98 35.16 -3.09
N ALA A 536 -9.23 34.69 -4.31
CA ALA A 536 -8.93 35.42 -5.55
C ALA A 536 -9.68 36.75 -5.63
N ARG A 537 -11.00 36.76 -5.36
CA ARG A 537 -11.81 38.00 -5.35
C ARG A 537 -11.41 38.97 -4.23
N GLU A 538 -10.92 38.48 -3.11
CA GLU A 538 -10.34 39.30 -2.04
C GLU A 538 -8.96 39.87 -2.43
N LEU A 539 -8.14 39.10 -3.16
CA LEU A 539 -6.88 39.59 -3.74
C LEU A 539 -7.11 40.63 -4.84
N GLU A 540 -8.10 40.44 -5.71
CA GLU A 540 -8.50 41.44 -6.72
C GLU A 540 -8.93 42.76 -6.07
N LYS A 541 -9.79 42.72 -5.03
CA LYS A 541 -10.16 43.92 -4.27
C LYS A 541 -8.96 44.61 -3.65
N ARG A 542 -8.00 43.85 -3.11
CA ARG A 542 -6.76 44.41 -2.54
C ARG A 542 -5.84 44.98 -3.61
N ALA A 543 -5.81 44.40 -4.81
CA ALA A 543 -5.10 44.96 -5.95
C ALA A 543 -5.73 46.28 -6.40
N SER A 544 -7.06 46.35 -6.61
CA SER A 544 -7.72 47.61 -6.97
C SER A 544 -7.64 48.68 -5.88
N ALA A 545 -7.70 48.30 -4.60
CA ALA A 545 -7.47 49.24 -3.49
C ALA A 545 -6.00 49.70 -3.41
N ALA A 546 -5.05 48.86 -3.83
CA ALA A 546 -3.65 49.26 -3.98
C ALA A 546 -3.45 50.18 -5.20
N GLU A 547 -4.14 49.94 -6.32
CA GLU A 547 -4.15 50.81 -7.51
C GLU A 547 -4.79 52.18 -7.23
N GLU A 548 -5.89 52.25 -6.45
CA GLU A 548 -6.43 53.53 -5.96
C GLU A 548 -5.43 54.25 -5.05
N ASN A 549 -4.76 53.53 -4.15
CA ASN A 549 -3.80 54.12 -3.23
C ASN A 549 -2.48 54.54 -3.93
N ASP A 550 -2.03 53.80 -4.95
CA ASP A 550 -0.94 54.20 -5.85
C ASP A 550 -1.37 55.37 -6.73
N GLY A 551 -2.64 55.47 -7.12
CA GLY A 551 -3.23 56.66 -7.75
C GLY A 551 -3.15 57.88 -6.84
N VAL A 552 -3.57 57.77 -5.57
CA VAL A 552 -3.46 58.84 -4.56
C VAL A 552 -2.00 59.19 -4.24
N LEU A 553 -1.08 58.21 -4.28
CA LEU A 553 0.35 58.44 -4.14
C LEU A 553 0.96 59.09 -5.39
N ALA A 554 0.48 58.75 -6.59
CA ALA A 554 0.89 59.37 -7.86
C ALA A 554 0.36 60.80 -7.97
N ASP A 555 -0.87 61.09 -7.55
CA ASP A 555 -1.41 62.44 -7.45
C ASP A 555 -0.65 63.26 -6.39
N ARG A 556 -0.32 62.67 -5.23
CA ARG A 556 0.59 63.32 -4.25
C ARG A 556 2.00 63.49 -4.79
N LEU A 557 2.50 62.60 -5.63
CA LEU A 557 3.81 62.74 -6.27
C LEU A 557 3.77 63.78 -7.38
N ALA A 558 2.64 63.94 -8.08
CA ALA A 558 2.39 65.02 -9.03
C ALA A 558 2.27 66.38 -8.30
N GLU A 559 1.57 66.43 -7.17
CA GLU A 559 1.52 67.60 -6.29
C GLU A 559 2.90 67.93 -5.70
N GLN A 560 3.66 66.92 -5.23
CA GLN A 560 5.03 67.11 -4.74
C GLN A 560 6.02 67.48 -5.84
N THR A 561 5.86 66.98 -7.08
CA THR A 561 6.72 67.38 -8.21
C THR A 561 6.31 68.71 -8.82
N ALA A 562 5.03 69.12 -8.75
CA ALA A 562 4.60 70.47 -9.06
C ALA A 562 5.06 71.47 -7.99
N ASN A 563 4.97 71.13 -6.70
CA ASN A 563 5.53 71.91 -5.61
C ASN A 563 7.06 71.96 -5.69
N ASN A 564 7.75 70.85 -6.01
CA ASN A 564 9.18 70.86 -6.25
C ASN A 564 9.54 71.61 -7.55
N ALA A 565 8.71 71.62 -8.59
CA ALA A 565 8.94 72.47 -9.77
C ALA A 565 8.74 73.95 -9.43
N THR A 566 7.80 74.27 -8.54
CA THR A 566 7.58 75.63 -8.01
C THR A 566 8.72 76.05 -7.08
N LEU A 567 9.23 75.14 -6.25
CA LEU A 567 10.40 75.35 -5.40
C LEU A 567 11.70 75.38 -6.19
N VAL A 568 11.83 74.64 -7.30
CA VAL A 568 12.98 74.70 -8.22
C VAL A 568 12.91 75.95 -9.09
N ALA A 569 11.72 76.40 -9.49
CA ALA A 569 11.54 77.71 -10.10
C ALA A 569 11.87 78.83 -9.10
N ARG A 570 11.42 78.71 -7.84
CA ARG A 570 11.74 79.67 -6.78
C ARG A 570 13.20 79.58 -6.32
N VAL A 571 13.86 78.42 -6.44
CA VAL A 571 15.30 78.26 -6.22
C VAL A 571 16.08 78.81 -7.41
N ALA A 572 15.64 78.62 -8.66
CA ALA A 572 16.26 79.25 -9.83
C ALA A 572 16.06 80.78 -9.83
N GLU A 573 14.93 81.27 -9.31
CA GLU A 573 14.64 82.69 -9.08
C GLU A 573 15.45 83.23 -7.89
N LEU A 574 15.59 82.46 -6.80
CA LEU A 574 16.48 82.79 -5.69
C LEU A 574 17.96 82.62 -6.04
N GLU A 575 18.32 81.81 -7.04
CA GLU A 575 19.65 81.68 -7.63
C GLU A 575 19.90 82.79 -8.64
N LEU A 576 18.88 83.31 -9.33
CA LEU A 576 18.96 84.59 -10.02
C LEU A 576 19.15 85.72 -9.02
N GLU A 577 18.36 85.79 -7.94
CA GLU A 577 18.59 86.75 -6.85
C GLU A 577 19.95 86.51 -6.17
N LEU A 578 20.46 85.27 -6.08
CA LEU A 578 21.76 84.97 -5.48
C LEU A 578 22.89 85.31 -6.44
N VAL A 579 22.73 85.15 -7.75
CA VAL A 579 23.68 85.58 -8.79
C VAL A 579 23.61 87.09 -9.00
N GLU A 580 22.47 87.74 -8.77
CA GLU A 580 22.39 89.20 -8.68
C GLU A 580 22.98 89.71 -7.37
N ARG A 581 22.74 89.06 -6.21
CA ARG A 581 23.36 89.40 -4.92
C ARG A 581 24.84 89.01 -4.88
N GLN A 582 25.29 88.02 -5.64
CA GLN A 582 26.70 87.66 -5.85
C GLN A 582 27.34 88.56 -6.89
N ARG A 583 26.66 88.97 -7.97
CA ARG A 583 27.14 90.07 -8.80
C ARG A 583 27.23 91.37 -8.02
N VAL A 584 26.27 91.68 -7.15
CA VAL A 584 26.32 92.83 -6.25
C VAL A 584 27.37 92.64 -5.15
N ARG A 585 27.70 91.40 -4.72
CA ARG A 585 28.80 91.13 -3.78
C ARG A 585 30.17 91.20 -4.45
N GLU A 586 30.35 90.60 -5.61
CA GLU A 586 31.56 90.67 -6.45
C GLU A 586 31.77 92.11 -6.92
N LEU A 587 30.70 92.84 -7.27
CA LEU A 587 30.75 94.28 -7.49
C LEU A 587 31.02 95.03 -6.19
N SER A 588 30.53 94.61 -5.02
CA SER A 588 30.85 95.24 -3.72
C SER A 588 32.22 94.86 -3.16
N GLU A 589 32.86 93.80 -3.67
CA GLU A 589 34.18 93.32 -3.29
C GLU A 589 35.25 93.85 -4.25
N LEU A 590 34.92 93.98 -5.55
CA LEU A 590 35.63 94.86 -6.48
C LEU A 590 35.51 96.32 -6.05
N LEU A 591 34.31 96.79 -5.69
CA LEU A 591 34.14 98.11 -5.06
C LEU A 591 34.71 98.15 -3.64
N ALA A 592 34.96 97.06 -2.91
CA ALA A 592 35.69 97.13 -1.64
C ALA A 592 37.21 97.20 -1.88
N ALA A 593 37.73 96.61 -2.96
CA ALA A 593 39.11 96.76 -3.39
C ALA A 593 39.35 98.17 -3.98
N ASP A 594 38.45 98.65 -4.84
CA ASP A 594 38.46 100.03 -5.34
C ASP A 594 38.14 101.03 -4.21
N VAL A 595 37.25 100.75 -3.25
CA VAL A 595 37.06 101.59 -2.05
C VAL A 595 38.26 101.50 -1.12
N SER A 596 39.02 100.40 -1.06
CA SER A 596 40.27 100.37 -0.28
C SER A 596 41.34 101.25 -0.94
N ARG A 597 41.51 101.18 -2.27
CA ARG A 597 42.39 102.09 -3.02
C ARG A 597 41.91 103.55 -2.94
N LEU A 598 40.61 103.77 -3.08
CA LEU A 598 39.96 105.08 -2.91
C LEU A 598 39.93 105.50 -1.44
N VAL A 599 40.18 104.64 -0.46
CA VAL A 599 40.36 104.98 0.97
C VAL A 599 41.77 105.50 1.18
N GLU A 600 42.78 104.89 0.56
CA GLU A 600 44.15 105.42 0.55
C GLU A 600 44.21 106.76 -0.22
N GLU A 601 43.53 106.87 -1.37
CA GLU A 601 43.37 108.15 -2.10
C GLU A 601 42.46 109.14 -1.35
N ARG A 602 41.45 108.69 -0.60
CA ARG A 602 40.59 109.53 0.27
C ARG A 602 41.39 110.07 1.44
N ASP A 603 42.25 109.29 2.08
CA ASP A 603 43.03 109.75 3.22
C ASP A 603 44.11 110.75 2.76
N ALA A 604 44.68 110.53 1.56
CA ALA A 604 45.47 111.55 0.85
C ALA A 604 44.63 112.78 0.42
N MET A 605 43.35 112.62 0.07
CA MET A 605 42.43 113.74 -0.15
C MET A 605 41.91 114.38 1.14
N GLN A 606 41.93 113.72 2.30
CA GLN A 606 41.48 114.31 3.56
C GLN A 606 42.54 115.25 4.13
N ALA A 607 43.82 115.01 3.83
CA ALA A 607 44.86 116.04 3.95
C ALA A 607 44.54 117.29 3.11
N ARG A 608 44.01 117.13 1.88
CA ARG A 608 43.48 118.23 1.04
C ARG A 608 42.10 118.74 1.46
N MET A 609 41.34 117.97 2.23
CA MET A 609 40.01 118.35 2.68
C MET A 609 40.10 119.33 3.85
N VAL A 610 41.16 119.24 4.67
CA VAL A 610 41.53 120.29 5.63
C VAL A 610 41.92 121.61 4.92
N GLU A 611 42.48 121.55 3.69
CA GLU A 611 42.67 122.76 2.86
C GLU A 611 41.32 123.27 2.30
N LEU A 612 40.41 122.38 1.90
CA LEU A 612 39.07 122.74 1.41
C LEU A 612 38.06 123.13 2.51
N GLU A 613 38.32 122.82 3.78
CA GLU A 613 37.54 123.34 4.91
C GLU A 613 37.69 124.88 5.04
N GLN A 614 38.81 125.45 4.58
CA GLN A 614 38.93 126.92 4.37
C GLN A 614 38.02 127.42 3.24
N LEU A 615 37.83 126.61 2.19
CA LEU A 615 36.91 126.95 1.08
C LEU A 615 35.43 126.82 1.51
N ASN A 616 35.14 126.00 2.52
CA ASN A 616 33.81 125.92 3.12
C ASN A 616 33.41 127.23 3.86
N GLU A 617 34.37 128.09 4.21
CA GLU A 617 34.08 129.44 4.71
C GLU A 617 33.49 130.34 3.60
N GLN A 618 33.80 130.08 2.32
CA GLN A 618 33.17 130.76 1.17
C GLN A 618 31.73 130.29 0.88
N HIS A 619 31.36 129.08 1.32
CA HIS A 619 29.98 128.58 1.20
C HIS A 619 28.96 129.44 1.96
N ALA A 620 29.40 130.16 3.00
CA ALA A 620 28.56 131.10 3.74
C ALA A 620 28.15 132.33 2.90
N THR A 621 29.06 132.87 2.09
CA THR A 621 28.85 134.18 1.41
C THR A 621 27.86 134.15 0.25
N THR A 622 27.94 133.15 -0.64
CA THR A 622 27.25 133.23 -1.95
C THR A 622 25.86 132.57 -1.95
N ASN A 623 25.51 131.83 -0.90
CA ASN A 623 24.16 131.29 -0.71
C ASN A 623 23.08 132.40 -0.67
N ALA A 624 23.46 133.61 -0.23
CA ALA A 624 22.65 134.83 -0.31
C ALA A 624 22.25 135.22 -1.75
N GLN A 625 23.08 134.94 -2.76
CA GLN A 625 22.76 135.27 -4.16
C GLN A 625 21.68 134.35 -4.75
N LEU A 626 21.61 133.09 -4.31
CA LEU A 626 20.58 132.15 -4.76
C LEU A 626 19.20 132.52 -4.20
N GLN A 627 19.13 132.99 -2.94
CA GLN A 627 17.89 133.50 -2.34
C GLN A 627 17.29 134.66 -3.15
N ALA A 628 18.10 135.63 -3.59
CA ALA A 628 17.63 136.76 -4.40
C ALA A 628 17.02 136.32 -5.76
N ARG A 629 17.54 135.25 -6.37
CA ARG A 629 17.10 134.81 -7.71
C ARG A 629 15.81 133.99 -7.71
N ILE A 630 15.49 133.34 -6.58
CA ILE A 630 14.23 132.60 -6.38
C ILE A 630 13.04 133.57 -6.37
N VAL A 631 13.18 134.75 -5.76
CA VAL A 631 12.13 135.79 -5.74
C VAL A 631 11.72 136.21 -7.15
N SER A 632 12.70 136.49 -8.03
CA SER A 632 12.47 136.95 -9.41
C SER A 632 11.70 135.93 -10.28
N LEU A 633 11.89 134.63 -10.07
CA LEU A 633 11.18 133.60 -10.85
C LEU A 633 9.72 133.45 -10.44
N LEU A 634 9.38 133.69 -9.16
CA LEU A 634 8.01 133.62 -8.65
C LEU A 634 7.10 134.75 -9.19
N GLU A 635 7.67 135.90 -9.57
CA GLU A 635 6.90 136.98 -10.22
C GLU A 635 6.51 136.63 -11.66
N ARG A 636 7.42 136.01 -12.43
CA ARG A 636 7.18 135.65 -13.83
C ARG A 636 6.02 134.65 -14.01
N VAL A 637 5.84 133.74 -13.06
CA VAL A 637 4.71 132.79 -13.09
C VAL A 637 3.38 133.53 -12.93
N LYS A 638 3.28 134.43 -11.94
CA LYS A 638 2.07 135.24 -11.71
C LYS A 638 1.65 136.08 -12.91
N THR A 639 2.59 136.59 -13.71
CA THR A 639 2.25 137.38 -14.91
C THR A 639 1.60 136.56 -16.03
N SER A 640 1.87 135.26 -16.16
CA SER A 640 1.33 134.46 -17.27
C SER A 640 -0.04 133.85 -17.01
N GLU A 641 -0.46 133.69 -15.75
CA GLU A 641 -1.80 133.19 -15.40
C GLU A 641 -2.92 134.22 -15.71
N ALA A 642 -2.54 135.48 -15.98
CA ALA A 642 -3.41 136.49 -16.59
C ALA A 642 -3.74 136.19 -18.08
N SER A 643 -2.96 135.33 -18.75
CA SER A 643 -3.26 134.68 -20.05
C SER A 643 -4.58 133.88 -20.10
N LYS A 644 -5.30 133.82 -18.98
CA LYS A 644 -6.61 133.22 -18.77
C LYS A 644 -7.66 133.54 -19.85
N ALA A 645 -8.55 132.56 -20.02
CA ALA A 645 -9.98 132.76 -20.25
C ALA A 645 -10.47 133.36 -21.58
N ASP A 646 -9.62 133.60 -22.59
CA ASP A 646 -10.12 133.97 -23.94
C ASP A 646 -10.39 132.73 -24.80
N ASP A 647 -9.36 132.05 -25.33
CA ASP A 647 -9.52 130.93 -26.28
C ASP A 647 -10.35 129.76 -25.74
N GLY A 648 -10.32 129.51 -24.43
CA GLY A 648 -11.10 128.44 -23.79
C GLY A 648 -12.62 128.60 -23.90
N ARG A 649 -13.13 129.78 -24.24
CA ARG A 649 -14.55 130.00 -24.57
C ARG A 649 -14.91 129.63 -26.00
N ARG A 650 -13.94 129.62 -26.92
CA ARG A 650 -14.17 129.75 -28.38
C ARG A 650 -14.52 128.44 -29.11
N LEU A 651 -14.36 127.29 -28.45
CA LEU A 651 -14.53 125.96 -29.08
C LEU A 651 -15.66 125.11 -28.47
N LYS A 652 -16.27 125.53 -27.34
CA LYS A 652 -17.50 124.89 -26.85
C LYS A 652 -18.68 125.10 -27.80
N ASP A 653 -18.73 126.24 -28.49
CA ASP A 653 -19.77 126.54 -29.48
C ASP A 653 -19.62 125.67 -30.75
N LEU A 654 -18.38 125.42 -31.18
CA LEU A 654 -18.06 124.63 -32.38
C LEU A 654 -18.41 123.13 -32.23
N GLN A 655 -18.36 122.60 -31.00
CA GLN A 655 -18.71 121.20 -30.74
C GLN A 655 -20.24 120.96 -30.75
N ALA A 656 -21.06 122.00 -30.58
CA ALA A 656 -22.52 121.90 -30.59
C ALA A 656 -23.12 121.90 -32.02
N ASP A 657 -22.62 122.75 -32.91
CA ASP A 657 -23.16 122.91 -34.27
C ASP A 657 -22.97 121.66 -35.15
N LEU A 658 -21.86 120.92 -34.99
CA LEU A 658 -21.54 119.80 -35.88
C LEU A 658 -22.47 118.59 -35.69
N SER A 659 -22.89 118.28 -34.46
CA SER A 659 -23.80 117.15 -34.19
C SER A 659 -25.16 117.34 -34.86
N GLN A 660 -25.69 118.57 -34.88
CA GLN A 660 -26.98 118.89 -35.49
C GLN A 660 -26.96 118.78 -37.04
N ARG A 661 -25.78 118.85 -37.66
CA ARG A 661 -25.59 118.64 -39.11
C ARG A 661 -25.52 117.17 -39.53
N LEU A 662 -25.25 116.25 -38.60
CA LEU A 662 -25.18 114.82 -38.92
C LEU A 662 -26.59 114.22 -39.09
N GLU A 663 -27.52 114.50 -38.17
CA GLU A 663 -28.90 114.02 -38.20
C GLU A 663 -29.65 114.45 -39.48
N THR A 664 -29.33 115.63 -40.03
CA THR A 664 -29.98 116.15 -41.25
C THR A 664 -29.45 115.52 -42.55
N ILE A 665 -28.23 114.96 -42.56
CA ILE A 665 -27.65 114.31 -43.74
C ILE A 665 -28.22 112.89 -43.95
N GLU A 666 -28.52 112.17 -42.87
CA GLU A 666 -29.06 110.80 -42.97
C GLU A 666 -30.49 110.80 -43.53
N ALA A 667 -31.33 111.75 -43.11
CA ALA A 667 -32.66 111.97 -43.67
C ALA A 667 -32.62 112.23 -45.19
N ALA A 668 -31.67 113.05 -45.66
CA ALA A 668 -31.51 113.36 -47.08
C ALA A 668 -31.09 112.14 -47.92
N ARG A 669 -30.22 111.26 -47.39
CA ARG A 669 -29.83 110.00 -48.07
C ARG A 669 -30.91 108.92 -48.06
N HIS A 670 -31.92 109.01 -47.19
CA HIS A 670 -33.10 108.16 -47.31
C HIS A 670 -33.92 108.52 -48.56
N ARG A 671 -34.05 109.82 -48.86
CA ARG A 671 -34.73 110.35 -50.06
C ARG A 671 -34.06 109.95 -51.37
N ALA A 672 -32.73 109.87 -51.40
CA ALA A 672 -31.98 109.47 -52.59
C ALA A 672 -32.30 108.02 -53.03
N ARG A 673 -32.48 107.10 -52.07
CA ARG A 673 -32.81 105.69 -52.36
C ARG A 673 -34.23 105.50 -52.90
N GLU A 674 -35.17 106.41 -52.61
CA GLU A 674 -36.50 106.42 -53.24
C GLU A 674 -36.42 106.79 -54.73
N LEU A 675 -35.46 107.65 -55.13
CA LEU A 675 -35.31 108.14 -56.50
C LEU A 675 -34.59 107.15 -57.42
N GLU A 676 -33.61 106.38 -56.94
CA GLU A 676 -32.94 105.36 -57.75
C GLU A 676 -33.87 104.17 -58.09
N LEU A 677 -34.87 103.86 -57.25
CA LEU A 677 -35.94 102.91 -57.61
C LEU A 677 -36.76 103.40 -58.81
N ALA A 678 -36.96 104.71 -58.97
CA ALA A 678 -37.62 105.27 -60.15
C ALA A 678 -36.73 105.21 -61.41
N VAL A 679 -35.42 105.31 -61.27
CA VAL A 679 -34.47 105.10 -62.39
C VAL A 679 -34.53 103.64 -62.87
N GLN A 680 -34.62 102.66 -61.97
CA GLN A 680 -34.81 101.26 -62.33
C GLN A 680 -36.11 101.00 -63.11
N MET A 681 -37.17 101.80 -62.90
CA MET A 681 -38.38 101.75 -63.73
C MET A 681 -38.20 102.36 -65.13
N LEU A 682 -37.31 103.34 -65.30
CA LEU A 682 -36.98 103.94 -66.60
C LEU A 682 -36.06 103.04 -67.44
N GLU A 683 -35.04 102.40 -66.83
CA GLU A 683 -34.22 101.41 -67.55
C GLU A 683 -35.02 100.17 -67.96
N LYS A 684 -36.11 99.86 -67.25
CA LYS A 684 -37.09 98.84 -67.66
C LYS A 684 -37.84 99.19 -68.95
N GLN A 685 -37.92 100.46 -69.34
CA GLN A 685 -38.39 100.87 -70.68
C GLN A 685 -37.29 100.75 -71.75
N LEU A 686 -36.02 100.93 -71.38
CA LEU A 686 -34.87 100.68 -72.26
C LEU A 686 -34.79 99.20 -72.69
N ALA A 687 -35.25 98.28 -71.83
CA ALA A 687 -35.36 96.86 -72.11
C ALA A 687 -36.29 96.52 -73.29
N GLU A 688 -37.27 97.38 -73.62
CA GLU A 688 -38.16 97.18 -74.76
C GLU A 688 -37.46 97.47 -76.10
N PHE A 689 -36.53 98.43 -76.13
CA PHE A 689 -35.85 98.86 -77.36
C PHE A 689 -34.82 97.84 -77.87
N HIS A 690 -34.15 97.13 -76.96
CA HIS A 690 -33.16 96.09 -77.30
C HIS A 690 -33.77 94.67 -77.45
N ALA A 691 -35.10 94.52 -77.36
CA ALA A 691 -35.79 93.23 -77.54
C ALA A 691 -35.89 92.78 -79.02
N SER A 692 -35.58 93.65 -79.99
CA SER A 692 -35.70 93.35 -81.42
C SER A 692 -34.56 92.46 -81.96
N ARG A 693 -34.87 91.64 -82.97
CA ARG A 693 -34.01 90.55 -83.48
C ARG A 693 -32.71 91.03 -84.15
N SER A 694 -32.58 92.33 -84.46
CA SER A 694 -31.45 92.93 -85.16
C SER A 694 -30.16 93.06 -84.35
N TRP A 695 -30.22 93.15 -83.01
CA TRP A 695 -29.01 93.35 -82.18
C TRP A 695 -28.15 92.08 -82.04
N ARG A 696 -28.67 90.90 -82.42
CA ARG A 696 -28.06 89.58 -82.15
C ARG A 696 -27.00 89.11 -83.16
N VAL A 697 -26.56 89.96 -84.10
CA VAL A 697 -25.66 89.56 -85.21
C VAL A 697 -24.29 90.26 -85.18
N THR A 698 -24.19 91.46 -84.59
CA THR A 698 -23.04 92.37 -84.80
C THR A 698 -22.06 92.48 -83.63
N ALA A 699 -22.28 91.75 -82.53
CA ALA A 699 -21.44 91.82 -81.32
C ALA A 699 -19.93 91.57 -81.57
N PRO A 700 -19.48 90.64 -82.44
CA PRO A 700 -18.05 90.40 -82.67
C PRO A 700 -17.28 91.55 -83.36
N LEU A 701 -17.96 92.58 -83.88
CA LEU A 701 -17.34 93.64 -84.69
C LEU A 701 -16.94 94.91 -83.91
N ARG A 702 -16.99 94.91 -82.57
CA ARG A 702 -16.52 96.02 -81.73
C ARG A 702 -15.14 95.81 -81.07
N TRP A 703 -14.38 94.82 -81.52
CA TRP A 703 -13.03 94.52 -81.00
C TRP A 703 -11.91 95.44 -81.54
N PHE A 704 -12.16 96.27 -82.57
CA PHE A 704 -11.06 96.88 -83.35
C PHE A 704 -11.30 98.33 -83.87
N SER A 705 -11.84 99.27 -83.07
CA SER A 705 -12.00 100.67 -83.56
C SER A 705 -12.02 101.84 -82.54
N VAL A 706 -11.44 101.72 -81.33
CA VAL A 706 -11.23 102.91 -80.45
C VAL A 706 -9.79 102.98 -79.89
N LYS A 707 -8.82 102.93 -80.80
CA LYS A 707 -7.46 103.43 -80.56
C LYS A 707 -7.13 104.46 -81.63
N VAL A 708 -7.58 105.71 -81.45
CA VAL A 708 -7.22 106.95 -82.20
C VAL A 708 -8.03 108.13 -81.63
N ASN A 709 -7.53 109.37 -81.73
CA ASN A 709 -8.17 110.65 -81.35
C ASN A 709 -8.63 110.76 -79.87
N LYS A 710 -7.93 111.45 -78.96
CA LYS A 710 -6.86 112.48 -79.07
C LYS A 710 -7.31 113.80 -79.72
N ARG A 711 -7.99 114.67 -78.95
CA ARG A 711 -8.30 116.12 -79.12
C ARG A 711 -9.21 116.53 -77.94
N GLY A 712 -9.13 117.68 -77.27
CA GLY A 712 -8.12 118.75 -77.20
C GLY A 712 -7.79 119.09 -75.72
N ALA A 713 -6.71 119.79 -75.39
CA ALA A 713 -6.48 121.24 -75.54
C ALA A 713 -6.85 122.07 -74.27
N PRO A 714 -5.88 122.36 -73.38
CA PRO A 714 -6.01 123.37 -72.30
C PRO A 714 -5.66 124.80 -72.80
N PRO A 715 -6.09 125.86 -72.10
CA PRO A 715 -5.17 126.73 -71.34
C PRO A 715 -5.74 127.15 -69.96
N SER A 716 -5.04 127.77 -68.99
CA SER A 716 -3.83 128.62 -68.95
C SER A 716 -3.10 128.47 -67.58
N VAL A 717 -1.80 128.73 -67.30
CA VAL A 717 -0.62 129.32 -67.99
C VAL A 717 -0.64 130.87 -68.14
N PRO A 718 0.35 131.69 -67.65
CA PRO A 718 1.70 131.40 -67.12
C PRO A 718 1.99 132.08 -65.72
N LEU A 719 3.19 132.14 -65.10
CA LEU A 719 4.53 132.67 -65.47
C LEU A 719 5.68 131.69 -65.08
N ILE A 720 6.66 131.32 -65.94
CA ILE A 720 7.91 132.02 -66.37
C ILE A 720 9.06 131.91 -65.33
N GLN A 721 10.34 131.54 -65.60
CA GLN A 721 11.14 130.98 -66.74
C GLN A 721 12.39 130.23 -66.13
N ARG A 722 13.02 129.16 -66.66
CA ARG A 722 13.93 128.99 -67.85
C ARG A 722 15.28 129.77 -67.77
N THR A 723 16.48 129.29 -68.16
CA THR A 723 17.04 127.95 -68.55
C THR A 723 18.61 127.99 -68.64
N GLU A 724 19.26 126.89 -69.07
CA GLU A 724 20.63 126.76 -69.65
C GLU A 724 21.78 126.28 -68.70
N GLY A 725 22.94 125.88 -69.27
CA GLY A 725 24.07 125.22 -68.57
C GLY A 725 25.23 124.77 -69.49
N ALA A 726 25.99 123.72 -69.07
CA ALA A 726 27.00 122.91 -69.80
C ALA A 726 28.53 123.08 -69.50
N VAL A 727 29.15 121.98 -68.99
CA VAL A 727 30.43 121.33 -69.43
C VAL A 727 31.83 121.73 -68.86
N THR A 728 32.65 120.67 -68.62
CA THR A 728 34.16 120.51 -68.47
C THR A 728 34.99 120.71 -67.16
N ALA A 729 35.65 119.61 -66.73
CA ALA A 729 37.13 119.39 -66.55
C ALA A 729 37.91 119.41 -65.17
N VAL A 730 38.43 118.21 -64.79
CA VAL A 730 39.84 117.86 -64.39
C VAL A 730 40.39 118.00 -62.93
N SER A 731 41.20 117.00 -62.50
CA SER A 731 42.10 116.88 -61.30
C SER A 731 41.52 116.54 -59.89
N GLU A 732 42.32 116.28 -58.84
CA GLU A 732 43.10 115.07 -58.43
C GLU A 732 43.51 115.21 -56.91
N HIS A 733 44.41 114.52 -56.16
CA HIS A 733 45.58 113.63 -56.40
C HIS A 733 46.04 112.95 -55.04
N THR A 734 46.46 111.65 -54.98
CA THR A 734 47.25 110.96 -53.88
C THR A 734 46.62 110.87 -52.44
N LEU A 735 47.07 110.15 -51.38
CA LEU A 735 47.87 108.91 -51.02
C LEU A 735 47.48 108.51 -49.53
N ASP A 736 47.99 107.54 -48.73
CA ASP A 736 49.13 106.57 -48.75
C ASP A 736 48.78 105.21 -48.02
N THR A 737 49.67 104.63 -47.19
CA THR A 737 49.69 103.20 -46.73
C THR A 737 50.18 102.98 -45.27
N PRO A 738 50.13 101.73 -44.73
CA PRO A 738 51.41 101.03 -44.41
C PRO A 738 51.40 99.48 -44.51
N ALA A 739 52.59 98.84 -44.55
CA ALA A 739 52.78 97.38 -44.39
C ALA A 739 54.21 96.99 -43.95
N GLY A 740 54.39 95.88 -43.19
CA GLY A 740 55.69 95.20 -43.01
C GLY A 740 55.99 94.54 -41.64
N VAL A 741 57.00 93.65 -41.61
CA VAL A 741 57.70 93.04 -40.44
C VAL A 741 56.86 92.01 -39.62
N ALA A 742 56.99 90.68 -39.81
CA ALA A 742 58.09 89.73 -39.44
C ALA A 742 58.03 89.27 -37.95
N ILE A 743 57.83 88.00 -37.57
CA ILE A 743 58.57 86.71 -37.79
C ILE A 743 59.52 86.35 -36.61
N ASP A 744 59.58 85.05 -36.31
CA ASP A 744 60.51 84.32 -35.42
C ASP A 744 60.51 84.54 -33.89
N LYS A 745 59.97 83.54 -33.16
CA LYS A 745 60.82 82.52 -32.49
C LYS A 745 60.04 81.34 -31.87
N ARG A 746 60.45 80.13 -32.29
CA ARG A 746 60.56 78.83 -31.55
C ARG A 746 59.29 78.25 -30.88
N LEU A 747 58.89 76.98 -31.06
CA LEU A 747 59.60 75.67 -30.98
C LEU A 747 60.10 75.28 -29.57
N VAL A 748 60.05 73.96 -29.29
CA VAL A 748 60.34 73.27 -28.01
C VAL A 748 59.23 73.49 -26.96
N ALA A 749 58.57 72.48 -26.38
CA ALA A 749 58.37 71.05 -26.72
C ALA A 749 57.05 70.62 -26.04
N LEU A 750 56.25 69.64 -26.46
CA LEU A 750 56.47 68.45 -27.31
C LEU A 750 57.35 67.35 -26.69
N ASP A 751 57.10 67.03 -25.41
CA ASP A 751 57.56 65.78 -24.77
C ASP A 751 56.58 65.32 -23.66
N GLN A 752 56.76 64.10 -23.15
CA GLN A 752 56.17 63.49 -21.94
C GLN A 752 54.71 63.00 -21.98
N LEU A 753 53.99 63.07 -23.11
CA LEU A 753 52.65 62.46 -23.29
C LEU A 753 52.69 60.91 -23.45
N GLY A 754 53.80 60.23 -23.12
CA GLY A 754 54.03 58.80 -23.43
C GLY A 754 54.36 57.86 -22.27
N ALA A 755 54.54 58.36 -21.04
CA ALA A 755 55.33 57.63 -20.04
C ALA A 755 54.57 56.79 -18.99
N ARG A 756 53.33 57.15 -18.61
CA ARG A 756 52.75 56.72 -17.31
C ARG A 756 51.67 55.64 -17.30
N ILE A 757 51.16 55.18 -18.45
CA ILE A 757 50.15 54.09 -18.53
C ILE A 757 50.79 52.74 -18.94
N ARG A 758 52.11 52.60 -18.74
CA ARG A 758 52.79 51.31 -18.64
C ARG A 758 53.36 51.18 -17.24
N ARG A 759 53.10 50.02 -16.58
CA ARG A 759 53.21 49.74 -15.13
C ARG A 759 52.01 50.28 -14.33
N MET A 760 51.28 49.48 -13.55
CA MET A 760 51.30 48.01 -13.38
C MET A 760 49.86 47.49 -13.19
N ARG A 761 49.49 46.45 -13.95
CA ARG A 761 48.49 45.48 -13.51
C ARG A 761 49.16 44.54 -12.50
N LYS A 762 48.55 44.35 -11.34
CA LYS A 762 48.54 43.09 -10.60
C LYS A 762 47.32 43.06 -9.70
#